data_AF-A0A0Q8LTF5-F1
#
_entry.id   AF-A0A0Q8LTF5-F1
#
_cell.length_a   1.000
_cell.length_b   1.000
_cell.length_c   1.000
_cell.angle_alpha   90.00
_cell.angle_beta   90.00
_cell.angle_gamma   90.00
#
_symmetry.space_group_name_H-M   'P 1'
#
loop_
_entity.id
_entity.type
_entity.pdbx_description
1 polymer ?
#
loop_
_entity_poly.entity_id
_entity_poly.type
_entity_poly.pdbx_seq_one_letter_code
_entity_poly.pdbx_strand_id
1 'polypeptide(L)'
;MAQTVGAPTDPRTYRTPEFWTSWGLWMSGAEYAYAMGVDGSGVEVGVIDSGVATDHSELKGQVSGGYDYVTRSPVIIDRTGHGTAVASIIAGKRDGTGMHGMAPGARVVSARVLDDDGSMAYDDPIVGEAWGALLDRGVRILNNSWGGVDEAITDYSLADMEARAPNLLAASRSAVERGGLVVFITHNSGLSQPGPEAGLPHLFPELERGWLAVTAVGYSGDLAGYANACGVAKTWCLAAPGGDFDADGFGISAAMAGGGYGEAEGTSFAAPHVSGAAALVWQMFPNFTADQVRQTLLGTASDLGAPGVDDLYGYGLLDAGKAVVGPGRFDWGDFHVVQPTGTSVWYNDISGAGGLIKSGSGTLVLNGDNTYSGVTWVDEGLLAVMGSIISPTFVGYDGVLAGRGVVRGAVWNEGYIAPGNSSLAGTLTIDGDFVNTKTGLIIGQIAPEGLTNQLAITGAADLEGGAVSVLITPGLYRTSFTQALLTAGQGVTGRFEALLTDDYAFLKPSLSYDVGAVYLTLTRLRFDDRSVCIGANACAVGGALERGLDSGDAGFLGGAMALQGSSPGQARDSLESLSGELHASLATIALTGGLPLDQTLSARLGDLRADKPGASDDNAWARAYGQWGRLGAGSDTSGADYQTGGLIVGRDWEVSPSMRVGASFSYSATDVDFDRFGGRGEVKAYEGALYGAYVGGAFALDSWVSYARLTNEVGRNLVIGDESRRATADYDGERIGVFAEASYAFDLGGVTARPLASLRYGGLHQDAFTEQGVGSLGLVGERQNLDSLQSGLGLSLSAPLPTANTSGLIEARAKWLHEFLDDHAELDGAFIGAPAGGFASRGAQVGRDSALLGVGVSARAGERTVFFANYDAKLNTDDAAHAATLGLRITW
;
A
#
# COMPACT_ATOMS: atom_id res chain seq x y z
N MET A 1 8.72 -0.03 21.55
CA MET A 1 9.54 0.78 20.62
C MET A 1 10.81 -0.01 20.39
N ALA A 2 11.00 -0.60 19.20
CA ALA A 2 12.23 -1.32 18.87
C ALA A 2 13.09 -0.39 18.01
N GLN A 3 14.19 0.08 18.59
CA GLN A 3 15.17 1.01 18.02
C GLN A 3 14.56 2.30 17.43
N THR A 4 14.20 3.26 18.29
CA THR A 4 14.11 4.68 17.85
C THR A 4 15.41 5.35 18.24
N VAL A 5 16.44 5.04 17.46
CA VAL A 5 17.73 5.70 17.56
C VAL A 5 17.77 6.80 16.50
N GLY A 6 18.24 8.00 16.86
CA GLY A 6 18.54 9.03 15.88
C GLY A 6 19.62 8.55 14.89
N ALA A 7 19.81 9.26 13.78
CA ALA A 7 20.95 8.99 12.90
C ALA A 7 22.26 9.06 13.73
N PRO A 8 23.18 8.07 13.59
CA PRO A 8 24.44 8.08 14.31
C PRO A 8 25.17 9.43 14.13
N THR A 9 25.68 9.97 15.22
CA THR A 9 26.45 11.23 15.24
C THR A 9 27.95 10.93 15.36
N ASP A 10 28.78 11.97 15.26
CA ASP A 10 30.23 11.80 15.42
C ASP A 10 30.58 11.57 16.90
N PRO A 11 31.16 10.42 17.30
CA PRO A 11 31.49 10.13 18.71
C PRO A 11 32.43 11.16 19.33
N ARG A 12 33.23 11.88 18.52
CA ARG A 12 34.13 12.93 19.01
C ARG A 12 33.38 14.10 19.64
N THR A 13 32.10 14.32 19.30
CA THR A 13 31.31 15.41 19.90
C THR A 13 30.95 15.17 21.36
N TYR A 14 31.11 13.93 21.85
CA TYR A 14 30.81 13.57 23.24
C TYR A 14 32.04 13.63 24.16
N ARG A 15 33.23 13.85 23.61
CA ARG A 15 34.50 13.97 24.36
C ARG A 15 34.68 15.37 24.96
N THR A 16 33.73 15.78 25.79
CA THR A 16 33.73 17.07 26.50
C THR A 16 34.75 17.08 27.65
N PRO A 17 35.07 18.24 28.25
CA PRO A 17 35.89 18.27 29.47
C PRO A 17 35.31 17.40 30.59
N GLU A 18 33.99 17.41 30.78
CA GLU A 18 33.27 16.56 31.73
C GLU A 18 33.46 15.06 31.47
N PHE A 19 33.41 14.63 30.20
CA PHE A 19 33.68 13.24 29.80
C PHE A 19 35.11 12.82 30.16
N TRP A 20 36.10 13.70 29.95
CA TRP A 20 37.50 13.40 30.25
C TRP A 20 37.83 13.36 31.74
N THR A 21 37.02 14.00 32.59
CA THR A 21 37.14 13.86 34.06
C THR A 21 36.96 12.40 34.49
N SER A 22 36.14 11.65 33.76
CA SER A 22 35.90 10.21 33.98
C SER A 22 36.56 9.39 32.87
N TRP A 23 37.90 9.27 32.91
CA TRP A 23 38.67 8.54 31.88
C TRP A 23 38.19 7.09 31.64
N GLY A 24 37.55 6.45 32.63
CA GLY A 24 36.93 5.14 32.48
C GLY A 24 35.86 5.08 31.39
N LEU A 25 35.16 6.19 31.12
CA LEU A 25 34.21 6.29 30.01
C LEU A 25 34.89 6.12 28.66
N TRP A 26 36.04 6.76 28.47
CA TRP A 26 36.84 6.65 27.25
C TRP A 26 37.43 5.25 27.10
N MET A 27 38.01 4.69 28.17
CA MET A 27 38.58 3.35 28.15
C MET A 27 37.53 2.29 27.80
N SER A 28 36.28 2.48 28.24
CA SER A 28 35.17 1.59 27.92
C SER A 28 34.39 1.94 26.64
N GLY A 29 34.85 2.93 25.85
CA GLY A 29 34.23 3.29 24.57
C GLY A 29 32.80 3.87 24.68
N ALA A 30 32.46 4.50 25.80
CA ALA A 30 31.11 5.00 26.06
C ALA A 30 30.64 6.06 25.04
N GLU A 31 31.56 6.83 24.45
CA GLU A 31 31.21 7.86 23.46
C GLU A 31 30.57 7.27 22.20
N TYR A 32 30.87 6.02 21.86
CA TYR A 32 30.27 5.34 20.71
C TYR A 32 28.81 4.98 20.99
N ALA A 33 28.46 4.64 22.23
CA ALA A 33 27.08 4.45 22.62
C ALA A 33 26.28 5.75 22.60
N TYR A 34 26.87 6.85 23.12
CA TYR A 34 26.21 8.16 23.09
C TYR A 34 26.05 8.69 21.66
N ALA A 35 26.99 8.39 20.76
CA ALA A 35 26.90 8.72 19.35
C ALA A 35 25.70 8.05 18.66
N MET A 36 25.35 6.86 19.15
CA MET A 36 24.12 6.13 18.83
C MET A 36 22.94 6.62 19.68
N GLY A 37 22.97 7.79 20.32
CA GLY A 37 21.84 8.29 21.12
C GLY A 37 21.42 7.39 22.30
N VAL A 38 22.29 6.47 22.73
CA VAL A 38 22.05 5.55 23.85
C VAL A 38 22.77 6.08 25.07
N ASP A 39 22.03 6.46 26.11
CA ASP A 39 22.54 7.08 27.35
C ASP A 39 21.99 6.42 28.63
N GLY A 40 21.21 5.35 28.52
CA GLY A 40 20.57 4.61 29.60
C GLY A 40 19.13 5.04 29.89
N SER A 41 18.59 6.00 29.13
CA SER A 41 17.22 6.49 29.33
C SER A 41 16.17 5.38 29.36
N GLY A 42 15.32 5.40 30.38
CA GLY A 42 14.24 4.43 30.57
C GLY A 42 14.64 3.18 31.34
N VAL A 43 15.88 3.07 31.80
CA VAL A 43 16.36 1.95 32.63
C VAL A 43 16.64 2.42 34.07
N GLU A 44 16.22 1.62 35.05
CA GLU A 44 16.58 1.81 36.47
C GLU A 44 17.66 0.78 36.89
N VAL A 45 18.63 1.24 37.69
CA VAL A 45 19.72 0.43 38.26
C VAL A 45 19.63 0.43 39.78
N GLY A 46 19.66 -0.74 40.40
CA GLY A 46 19.68 -0.90 41.85
C GLY A 46 21.10 -0.71 42.38
N VAL A 47 21.27 0.22 43.31
CA VAL A 47 22.55 0.43 44.03
C VAL A 47 22.40 -0.14 45.43
N ILE A 48 22.93 -1.34 45.64
CA ILE A 48 22.90 -2.04 46.92
C ILE A 48 24.19 -1.68 47.67
N ASP A 49 24.13 -0.69 48.57
CA ASP A 49 25.31 -0.05 49.15
C ASP A 49 25.01 0.67 50.49
N SER A 50 25.70 1.78 50.79
CA SER A 50 25.68 2.59 52.01
C SER A 50 24.66 3.75 52.00
N GLY A 51 23.90 3.90 50.91
CA GLY A 51 22.93 4.99 50.71
C GLY A 51 23.29 5.84 49.48
N VAL A 52 22.50 6.88 49.19
CA VAL A 52 22.84 7.85 48.13
C VAL A 52 22.46 9.28 48.55
N ALA A 53 23.39 10.22 48.42
CA ALA A 53 23.14 11.65 48.62
C ALA A 53 22.29 12.24 47.48
N THR A 54 20.97 12.14 47.60
CA THR A 54 20.01 12.54 46.55
C THR A 54 20.01 14.03 46.20
N ASP A 55 20.54 14.87 47.09
CA ASP A 55 20.66 16.31 46.94
C ASP A 55 22.00 16.74 46.35
N HIS A 56 22.94 15.80 46.14
CA HIS A 56 24.17 16.07 45.42
C HIS A 56 23.86 16.60 44.01
N SER A 57 24.53 17.69 43.60
CA SER A 57 24.27 18.36 42.32
C SER A 57 24.28 17.38 41.13
N GLU A 58 25.29 16.49 41.11
CA GLU A 58 25.47 15.45 40.10
C GLU A 58 24.33 14.41 40.03
N LEU A 59 23.70 14.08 41.16
CA LEU A 59 22.70 13.00 41.26
C LEU A 59 21.26 13.51 41.41
N LYS A 60 21.07 14.82 41.55
CA LYS A 60 19.76 15.42 41.80
C LYS A 60 18.77 15.15 40.65
N GLY A 61 17.83 14.23 40.83
CA GLY A 61 16.88 13.83 39.79
C GLY A 61 17.28 12.57 39.02
N GLN A 62 18.46 12.00 39.31
CA GLN A 62 18.90 10.68 38.86
C GLN A 62 18.49 9.57 39.83
N VAL A 63 18.24 9.90 41.10
CA VAL A 63 17.72 8.93 42.08
C VAL A 63 16.19 8.89 42.00
N SER A 64 15.61 7.75 41.63
CA SER A 64 14.15 7.60 41.45
C SER A 64 13.44 7.05 42.69
N GLY A 65 14.19 6.68 43.72
CA GLY A 65 13.70 6.23 45.01
C GLY A 65 14.74 5.41 45.76
N GLY A 66 14.34 4.83 46.88
CA GLY A 66 15.17 3.91 47.63
C GLY A 66 14.61 3.60 49.01
N TYR A 67 15.28 2.67 49.69
CA TYR A 67 14.94 2.27 51.05
C TYR A 67 16.21 1.94 51.85
N ASP A 68 16.22 2.34 53.12
CA ASP A 68 17.24 2.00 54.09
C ASP A 68 16.79 0.78 54.89
N TYR A 69 17.41 -0.36 54.61
CA TYR A 69 17.13 -1.64 55.23
C TYR A 69 17.80 -1.79 56.60
N VAL A 70 18.83 -0.99 56.89
CA VAL A 70 19.53 -0.95 58.18
C VAL A 70 18.65 -0.26 59.22
N THR A 71 18.14 0.93 58.89
CA THR A 71 17.31 1.73 59.82
C THR A 71 15.81 1.55 59.61
N ARG A 72 15.40 0.76 58.60
CA ARG A 72 14.00 0.47 58.24
C ARG A 72 13.22 1.76 57.93
N SER A 73 13.74 2.55 56.99
CA SER A 73 13.27 3.90 56.68
C SER A 73 13.32 4.19 55.17
N PRO A 74 12.42 5.02 54.61
CA PRO A 74 12.55 5.51 53.23
C PRO A 74 13.67 6.57 53.05
N VAL A 75 14.35 6.95 54.13
CA VAL A 75 15.41 7.96 54.13
C VAL A 75 16.76 7.29 53.88
N ILE A 76 17.30 7.45 52.66
CA ILE A 76 18.50 6.76 52.15
C ILE A 76 19.81 7.55 52.30
N ILE A 77 20.01 8.20 53.44
CA ILE A 77 21.19 9.05 53.69
C ILE A 77 22.46 8.21 53.56
N ASP A 78 23.39 8.67 52.73
CA ASP A 78 24.72 8.10 52.62
C ASP A 78 25.67 8.78 53.61
N ARG A 79 26.03 8.05 54.67
CA ARG A 79 26.95 8.56 55.70
C ARG A 79 28.41 8.20 55.41
N THR A 80 28.64 7.15 54.64
CA THR A 80 29.96 6.65 54.26
C THR A 80 30.47 7.37 53.01
N GLY A 81 29.57 7.72 52.09
CA GLY A 81 29.86 8.34 50.80
C GLY A 81 30.09 7.36 49.66
N HIS A 82 30.20 6.06 49.96
CA HIS A 82 30.55 5.03 48.99
C HIS A 82 29.40 4.81 47.98
N GLY A 83 28.16 4.70 48.43
CA GLY A 83 27.02 4.48 47.55
C GLY A 83 26.72 5.68 46.66
N THR A 84 26.99 6.90 47.13
CA THR A 84 26.94 8.13 46.32
C THR A 84 27.97 8.09 45.19
N ALA A 85 29.21 7.68 45.50
CA ALA A 85 30.27 7.55 44.51
C ALA A 85 29.89 6.50 43.43
N VAL A 86 29.46 5.31 43.86
CA VAL A 86 28.97 4.23 42.97
C VAL A 86 27.81 4.71 42.10
N ALA A 87 26.80 5.35 42.68
CA ALA A 87 25.65 5.87 41.95
C ALA A 87 26.05 6.92 40.89
N SER A 88 27.05 7.77 41.18
CA SER A 88 27.52 8.79 40.24
C SER A 88 28.24 8.21 39.02
N ILE A 89 28.99 7.12 39.19
CA ILE A 89 29.64 6.43 38.07
C ILE A 89 28.61 5.73 37.18
N ILE A 90 27.48 5.27 37.74
CA ILE A 90 26.38 4.70 36.96
C ILE A 90 25.64 5.80 36.20
N ALA A 91 25.10 6.79 36.92
CA ALA A 91 24.06 7.69 36.42
C ALA A 91 24.28 9.18 36.71
N GLY A 92 25.51 9.60 37.04
CA GLY A 92 25.85 11.02 37.15
C GLY A 92 25.43 11.77 35.89
N LYS A 93 24.87 12.98 36.03
CA LYS A 93 24.32 13.70 34.89
C LYS A 93 25.42 14.11 33.93
N ARG A 94 25.06 14.18 32.66
CA ARG A 94 25.87 14.86 31.66
C ARG A 94 25.36 16.29 31.50
N ASP A 95 25.82 17.21 32.35
CA ASP A 95 25.37 18.60 32.40
C ASP A 95 26.47 19.63 32.10
N GLY A 96 27.68 19.15 31.79
CA GLY A 96 28.86 19.95 31.48
C GLY A 96 29.70 20.33 32.70
N THR A 97 29.37 19.84 33.89
CA THR A 97 30.06 20.18 35.15
C THR A 97 30.62 18.92 35.81
N GLY A 98 31.86 18.98 36.28
CA GLY A 98 32.43 17.86 37.05
C GLY A 98 32.60 16.60 36.21
N MET A 99 31.78 15.58 36.49
CA MET A 99 31.87 14.23 35.95
C MET A 99 30.47 13.71 35.57
N HIS A 100 30.38 12.79 34.61
CA HIS A 100 29.12 12.11 34.31
C HIS A 100 29.24 10.58 34.32
N GLY A 101 28.13 9.89 34.58
CA GLY A 101 28.12 8.43 34.67
C GLY A 101 28.19 7.76 33.30
N MET A 102 28.40 6.44 33.31
CA MET A 102 28.36 5.58 32.12
C MET A 102 27.00 5.64 31.42
N ALA A 103 25.92 5.70 32.20
CA ALA A 103 24.54 5.80 31.72
C ALA A 103 23.85 7.05 32.29
N PRO A 104 24.20 8.26 31.81
CA PRO A 104 23.73 9.52 32.39
C PRO A 104 22.23 9.77 32.21
N GLY A 105 21.53 8.98 31.39
CA GLY A 105 20.06 8.99 31.25
C GLY A 105 19.35 7.93 32.10
N ALA A 106 20.08 6.95 32.65
CA ALA A 106 19.53 5.96 33.57
C ALA A 106 19.18 6.59 34.92
N ARG A 107 18.33 5.91 35.68
CA ARG A 107 18.04 6.29 37.07
C ARG A 107 18.53 5.23 38.04
N VAL A 108 18.86 5.64 39.26
CA VAL A 108 19.28 4.73 40.33
C VAL A 108 18.20 4.60 41.39
N VAL A 109 18.04 3.38 41.91
CA VAL A 109 17.22 3.08 43.09
C VAL A 109 18.16 2.61 44.18
N SER A 110 18.26 3.39 45.27
CA SER A 110 19.17 3.07 46.37
C SER A 110 18.55 2.02 47.29
N ALA A 111 19.28 0.94 47.54
CA ALA A 111 18.98 -0.01 48.60
C ALA A 111 20.13 0.02 49.60
N ARG A 112 19.95 0.76 50.70
CA ARG A 112 20.99 0.85 51.71
C ARG A 112 20.97 -0.40 52.59
N VAL A 113 22.04 -1.18 52.52
CA VAL A 113 22.26 -2.42 53.29
C VAL A 113 23.52 -2.34 54.17
N LEU A 114 24.44 -1.40 53.88
CA LEU A 114 25.62 -1.17 54.71
C LEU A 114 25.32 -0.15 55.82
N ASP A 115 25.82 -0.44 57.01
CA ASP A 115 25.68 0.42 58.19
C ASP A 115 26.52 1.70 58.10
N ASP A 116 26.53 2.50 59.18
CA ASP A 116 27.27 3.78 59.23
C ASP A 116 28.80 3.60 59.17
N ASP A 117 29.30 2.37 59.39
CA ASP A 117 30.72 2.00 59.27
C ASP A 117 31.02 1.36 57.89
N GLY A 118 30.04 1.31 56.98
CA GLY A 118 30.18 0.69 55.66
C GLY A 118 30.22 -0.84 55.71
N SER A 119 29.72 -1.44 56.79
CA SER A 119 29.77 -2.89 57.02
C SER A 119 28.38 -3.52 57.03
N MET A 120 28.31 -4.83 56.84
CA MET A 120 27.12 -5.64 57.08
C MET A 120 27.51 -7.06 57.49
N ALA A 121 26.59 -7.82 58.11
CA ALA A 121 26.84 -9.23 58.34
C ALA A 121 26.84 -10.00 57.00
N TYR A 122 27.78 -10.93 56.84
CA TYR A 122 28.01 -11.62 55.56
C TYR A 122 26.77 -12.35 54.99
N ASP A 123 25.98 -13.01 55.84
CA ASP A 123 24.74 -13.71 55.44
C ASP A 123 23.48 -13.01 55.97
N ASP A 124 23.49 -11.67 55.98
CA ASP A 124 22.35 -10.88 56.47
C ASP A 124 21.12 -11.03 55.53
N PRO A 125 19.93 -11.40 56.04
CA PRO A 125 18.72 -11.52 55.22
C PRO A 125 18.29 -10.21 54.55
N ILE A 126 18.77 -9.04 55.00
CA ILE A 126 18.43 -7.75 54.36
C ILE A 126 18.81 -7.69 52.88
N VAL A 127 19.85 -8.42 52.44
CA VAL A 127 20.25 -8.47 51.03
C VAL A 127 19.14 -9.06 50.17
N GLY A 128 18.56 -10.18 50.62
CA GLY A 128 17.43 -10.83 49.93
C GLY A 128 16.18 -9.97 49.91
N GLU A 129 15.90 -9.26 51.00
CA GLU A 129 14.80 -8.28 51.05
C GLU A 129 15.01 -7.12 50.06
N ALA A 130 16.24 -6.58 50.01
CA ALA A 130 16.60 -5.49 49.12
C ALA A 130 16.54 -5.87 47.64
N TRP A 131 17.15 -7.00 47.26
CA TRP A 131 17.08 -7.51 45.89
C TRP A 131 15.64 -7.82 45.49
N GLY A 132 14.89 -8.48 46.38
CA GLY A 132 13.49 -8.80 46.15
C GLY A 132 12.64 -7.55 45.87
N ALA A 133 12.80 -6.51 46.67
CA ALA A 133 12.05 -5.26 46.51
C ALA A 133 12.45 -4.47 45.25
N LEU A 134 13.74 -4.48 44.88
CA LEU A 134 14.21 -3.88 43.62
C LEU A 134 13.59 -4.60 42.41
N LEU A 135 13.62 -5.94 42.41
CA LEU A 135 13.03 -6.74 41.34
C LEU A 135 11.50 -6.60 41.30
N ASP A 136 10.82 -6.46 42.45
CA ASP A 136 9.36 -6.22 42.52
C ASP A 136 8.97 -4.89 41.87
N ARG A 137 9.88 -3.91 41.93
CA ARG A 137 9.75 -2.62 41.25
C ARG A 137 10.06 -2.69 39.75
N GLY A 138 10.66 -3.79 39.27
CA GLY A 138 11.11 -3.95 37.89
C GLY A 138 12.54 -3.45 37.63
N VAL A 139 13.32 -3.19 38.69
CA VAL A 139 14.76 -2.92 38.57
C VAL A 139 15.47 -4.24 38.28
N ARG A 140 16.10 -4.34 37.12
CA ARG A 140 16.72 -5.60 36.64
C ARG A 140 18.24 -5.66 36.80
N ILE A 141 18.91 -4.52 37.01
CA ILE A 141 20.36 -4.48 37.26
C ILE A 141 20.59 -4.28 38.76
N LEU A 142 21.29 -5.20 39.40
CA LEU A 142 21.62 -5.17 40.83
C LEU A 142 23.13 -4.99 40.98
N ASN A 143 23.57 -3.74 41.21
CA ASN A 143 24.97 -3.41 41.43
C ASN A 143 25.34 -3.66 42.90
N ASN A 144 26.29 -4.57 43.13
CA ASN A 144 26.81 -4.89 44.45
C ASN A 144 28.32 -4.60 44.49
N SER A 145 28.65 -3.43 45.03
CA SER A 145 30.03 -2.93 45.21
C SER A 145 30.53 -3.16 46.64
N TRP A 146 30.16 -4.30 47.24
CA TRP A 146 30.53 -4.70 48.59
C TRP A 146 30.97 -6.17 48.59
N GLY A 147 31.68 -6.56 49.65
CA GLY A 147 32.02 -7.96 49.93
C GLY A 147 32.28 -8.12 51.42
N GLY A 148 31.99 -9.28 51.97
CA GLY A 148 32.02 -9.46 53.43
C GLY A 148 33.23 -10.21 53.98
N VAL A 149 34.09 -10.79 53.13
CA VAL A 149 35.25 -11.60 53.55
C VAL A 149 36.42 -11.51 52.56
N ASP A 150 37.65 -11.43 53.07
CA ASP A 150 38.89 -11.46 52.27
C ASP A 150 39.35 -12.91 52.00
N GLU A 151 38.46 -13.75 51.46
CA GLU A 151 38.69 -15.18 51.18
C GLU A 151 38.40 -15.46 49.69
N ALA A 152 38.92 -16.56 49.11
CA ALA A 152 38.60 -16.94 47.74
C ALA A 152 37.42 -17.92 47.70
N ILE A 153 36.60 -17.90 46.64
CA ILE A 153 35.52 -18.91 46.47
C ILE A 153 36.08 -20.35 46.47
N THR A 154 37.31 -20.53 46.00
CA THR A 154 37.98 -21.84 45.93
C THR A 154 38.40 -22.38 47.29
N ASP A 155 38.31 -21.56 48.36
CA ASP A 155 38.59 -21.99 49.73
C ASP A 155 37.40 -22.77 50.34
N TYR A 156 36.28 -22.85 49.62
CA TYR A 156 35.04 -23.46 50.09
C TYR A 156 34.62 -24.66 49.25
N SER A 157 34.06 -25.66 49.92
CA SER A 157 33.22 -26.65 49.25
C SER A 157 31.78 -26.16 49.10
N LEU A 158 31.00 -26.82 48.23
CA LEU A 158 29.57 -26.57 48.09
C LEU A 158 28.83 -26.61 49.44
N ALA A 159 29.11 -27.63 50.27
CA ALA A 159 28.48 -27.78 51.58
C ALA A 159 28.88 -26.67 52.57
N ASP A 160 30.12 -26.18 52.48
CA ASP A 160 30.58 -25.07 53.32
C ASP A 160 29.82 -23.78 53.00
N MET A 161 29.62 -23.49 51.71
CA MET A 161 28.86 -22.30 51.29
C MET A 161 27.37 -22.40 51.59
N GLU A 162 26.75 -23.57 51.41
CA GLU A 162 25.35 -23.78 51.80
C GLU A 162 25.12 -23.57 53.31
N ALA A 163 26.10 -23.93 54.15
CA ALA A 163 26.04 -23.73 55.58
C ALA A 163 26.37 -22.29 56.02
N ARG A 164 27.33 -21.65 55.33
CA ARG A 164 27.82 -20.30 55.69
C ARG A 164 26.91 -19.18 55.20
N ALA A 165 26.30 -19.34 54.01
CA ALA A 165 25.57 -18.28 53.32
C ALA A 165 24.18 -18.69 52.79
N PRO A 166 23.32 -19.35 53.59
CA PRO A 166 22.00 -19.80 53.11
C PRO A 166 21.08 -18.66 52.67
N ASN A 167 21.13 -17.47 53.30
CA ASN A 167 20.28 -16.34 52.92
C ASN A 167 20.75 -15.72 51.60
N LEU A 168 22.06 -15.51 51.43
CA LEU A 168 22.63 -14.99 50.19
C LEU A 168 22.36 -15.94 49.02
N LEU A 169 22.47 -17.26 49.23
CA LEU A 169 22.18 -18.25 48.20
C LEU A 169 20.69 -18.23 47.80
N ALA A 170 19.79 -18.12 48.77
CA ALA A 170 18.35 -17.99 48.50
C ALA A 170 18.02 -16.71 47.72
N ALA A 171 18.65 -15.58 48.09
CA ALA A 171 18.53 -14.31 47.39
C ALA A 171 19.05 -14.41 45.95
N SER A 172 20.19 -15.07 45.75
CA SER A 172 20.84 -15.25 44.44
C SER A 172 19.98 -16.07 43.49
N ARG A 173 19.46 -17.21 43.96
CA ARG A 173 18.52 -18.02 43.17
C ARG A 173 17.28 -17.23 42.81
N SER A 174 16.68 -16.53 43.77
CA SER A 174 15.50 -15.71 43.53
C SER A 174 15.78 -14.59 42.51
N ALA A 175 16.93 -13.91 42.60
CA ALA A 175 17.28 -12.85 41.67
C ALA A 175 17.42 -13.36 40.23
N VAL A 176 18.14 -14.48 40.04
CA VAL A 176 18.34 -15.09 38.71
C VAL A 176 17.03 -15.62 38.13
N GLU A 177 16.22 -16.33 38.94
CA GLU A 177 14.90 -16.85 38.52
C GLU A 177 13.94 -15.74 38.07
N ARG A 178 14.05 -14.56 38.68
CA ARG A 178 13.23 -13.38 38.37
C ARG A 178 13.81 -12.52 37.25
N GLY A 179 14.90 -12.94 36.61
CA GLY A 179 15.51 -12.24 35.48
C GLY A 179 16.32 -11.01 35.88
N GLY A 180 16.88 -10.99 37.10
CA GLY A 180 17.85 -10.00 37.53
C GLY A 180 19.25 -10.29 36.99
N LEU A 181 19.98 -9.24 36.62
CA LEU A 181 21.41 -9.25 36.37
C LEU A 181 22.12 -8.75 37.63
N VAL A 182 22.82 -9.66 38.30
CA VAL A 182 23.57 -9.40 39.52
C VAL A 182 25.02 -9.11 39.14
N VAL A 183 25.46 -7.88 39.35
CA VAL A 183 26.83 -7.42 39.08
C VAL A 183 27.57 -7.37 40.40
N PHE A 184 28.66 -8.13 40.51
CA PHE A 184 29.46 -8.24 41.73
C PHE A 184 30.94 -7.98 41.46
N ILE A 185 31.58 -7.34 42.42
CA ILE A 185 33.03 -7.12 42.43
C ILE A 185 33.80 -8.39 42.78
N THR A 186 34.99 -8.57 42.22
CA THR A 186 35.85 -9.73 42.53
C THR A 186 36.55 -9.65 43.89
N HIS A 187 36.44 -8.51 44.60
CA HIS A 187 37.13 -8.14 45.86
C HIS A 187 38.50 -7.46 45.66
N ASN A 188 39.04 -6.85 46.73
CA ASN A 188 40.24 -6.00 46.71
C ASN A 188 41.42 -6.58 47.52
N SER A 189 41.62 -7.90 47.48
CA SER A 189 42.62 -8.60 48.29
C SER A 189 43.87 -9.04 47.50
N GLY A 190 43.97 -8.67 46.21
CA GLY A 190 45.08 -9.02 45.31
C GLY A 190 45.22 -10.53 45.03
N LEU A 191 44.14 -11.29 45.17
CA LEU A 191 44.13 -12.75 45.00
C LEU A 191 44.00 -13.16 43.53
N SER A 192 44.48 -14.36 43.20
CA SER A 192 44.30 -14.96 41.86
C SER A 192 42.91 -15.54 41.61
N GLN A 193 42.01 -15.45 42.60
CA GLN A 193 40.66 -16.01 42.57
C GLN A 193 39.66 -14.95 43.05
N PRO A 194 38.42 -14.97 42.54
CA PRO A 194 37.39 -14.05 42.97
C PRO A 194 36.94 -14.38 44.41
N GLY A 195 36.45 -13.35 45.10
CA GLY A 195 35.76 -13.51 46.38
C GLY A 195 34.51 -14.39 46.26
N PRO A 196 33.94 -14.84 47.38
CA PRO A 196 32.87 -15.83 47.37
C PRO A 196 31.62 -15.38 46.63
N GLU A 197 31.22 -14.11 46.75
CA GLU A 197 30.02 -13.54 46.13
C GLU A 197 30.13 -13.54 44.59
N ALA A 198 31.18 -12.92 44.02
CA ALA A 198 31.42 -12.93 42.58
C ALA A 198 31.67 -14.33 42.01
N GLY A 199 32.29 -15.20 42.83
CA GLY A 199 32.62 -16.57 42.47
C GLY A 199 31.48 -17.58 42.61
N LEU A 200 30.31 -17.22 43.18
CA LEU A 200 29.23 -18.15 43.50
C LEU A 200 28.87 -19.16 42.39
N PRO A 201 28.79 -18.78 41.09
CA PRO A 201 28.48 -19.72 40.02
C PRO A 201 29.49 -20.88 39.87
N HIS A 202 30.71 -20.76 40.42
CA HIS A 202 31.67 -21.86 40.48
C HIS A 202 31.13 -23.07 41.25
N LEU A 203 30.41 -22.83 42.35
CA LEU A 203 29.80 -23.86 43.19
C LEU A 203 28.32 -24.09 42.87
N PHE A 204 27.64 -23.07 42.32
CA PHE A 204 26.21 -23.08 41.96
C PHE A 204 26.00 -22.65 40.51
N PRO A 205 26.31 -23.52 39.52
CA PRO A 205 26.31 -23.15 38.10
C PRO A 205 24.96 -22.64 37.58
N GLU A 206 23.85 -22.95 38.26
CA GLU A 206 22.53 -22.42 37.91
C GLU A 206 22.45 -20.89 37.96
N LEU A 207 23.34 -20.24 38.72
CA LEU A 207 23.35 -18.79 38.90
C LEU A 207 23.99 -18.03 37.72
N GLU A 208 24.86 -18.68 36.94
CA GLU A 208 25.71 -18.01 35.93
C GLU A 208 24.90 -17.13 34.97
N ARG A 209 23.69 -17.57 34.58
CA ARG A 209 22.83 -16.86 33.62
C ARG A 209 22.39 -15.46 34.07
N GLY A 210 22.45 -15.16 35.37
CA GLY A 210 22.14 -13.83 35.89
C GLY A 210 23.31 -13.20 36.64
N TRP A 211 24.53 -13.71 36.48
CA TRP A 211 25.68 -13.29 37.29
C TRP A 211 26.80 -12.69 36.43
N LEU A 212 27.37 -11.57 36.88
CA LEU A 212 28.50 -10.93 36.21
C LEU A 212 29.52 -10.49 37.25
N ALA A 213 30.68 -11.13 37.23
CA ALA A 213 31.81 -10.77 38.07
C ALA A 213 32.62 -9.65 37.40
N VAL A 214 33.10 -8.68 38.19
CA VAL A 214 33.82 -7.52 37.68
C VAL A 214 35.12 -7.33 38.44
N THR A 215 36.23 -7.43 37.71
CA THR A 215 37.55 -7.06 38.21
C THR A 215 37.93 -5.65 37.76
N ALA A 216 38.98 -5.08 38.35
CA ALA A 216 39.39 -3.69 38.12
C ALA A 216 40.72 -3.58 37.38
N VAL A 217 40.77 -2.63 36.44
CA VAL A 217 42.00 -2.18 35.80
C VAL A 217 42.32 -0.73 36.14
N GLY A 218 43.62 -0.42 36.13
CA GLY A 218 44.15 0.94 36.18
C GLY A 218 44.02 1.68 34.84
N TYR A 219 44.52 2.91 34.78
CA TYR A 219 44.54 3.74 33.57
C TYR A 219 45.37 3.12 32.43
N SER A 220 46.41 2.34 32.75
CA SER A 220 47.22 1.61 31.76
C SER A 220 46.48 0.44 31.11
N GLY A 221 45.37 -0.02 31.70
CA GLY A 221 44.64 -1.24 31.32
C GLY A 221 45.18 -2.51 31.97
N ASP A 222 46.21 -2.40 32.82
CA ASP A 222 46.69 -3.53 33.64
C ASP A 222 45.74 -3.80 34.81
N LEU A 223 45.67 -5.07 35.23
CA LEU A 223 44.94 -5.47 36.44
C LEU A 223 45.46 -4.68 37.64
N ALA A 224 44.56 -3.98 38.34
CA ALA A 224 44.95 -3.16 39.50
C ALA A 224 45.55 -4.06 40.60
N GLY A 225 46.59 -3.59 41.28
CA GLY A 225 47.37 -4.43 42.21
C GLY A 225 46.56 -4.98 43.40
N TYR A 226 45.51 -4.27 43.80
CA TYR A 226 44.57 -4.69 44.83
C TYR A 226 43.48 -5.64 44.31
N ALA A 227 43.20 -5.66 43.00
CA ALA A 227 42.03 -6.35 42.47
C ALA A 227 42.24 -7.86 42.47
N ASN A 228 41.25 -8.59 42.96
CA ASN A 228 41.23 -10.03 42.75
C ASN A 228 40.99 -10.32 41.25
N ALA A 229 41.73 -11.29 40.72
CA ALA A 229 41.59 -11.75 39.34
C ALA A 229 40.28 -12.51 39.11
N CYS A 230 39.86 -12.64 37.84
CA CYS A 230 38.66 -13.38 37.48
C CYS A 230 38.72 -14.88 37.86
N GLY A 231 39.89 -15.52 37.79
CA GLY A 231 40.11 -16.89 38.23
C GLY A 231 39.08 -17.90 37.70
N VAL A 232 38.49 -18.68 38.60
CA VAL A 232 37.41 -19.64 38.26
C VAL A 232 36.16 -18.98 37.65
N ALA A 233 35.98 -17.66 37.81
CA ALA A 233 34.86 -16.90 37.25
C ALA A 233 35.07 -16.39 35.83
N LYS A 234 36.21 -16.70 35.18
CA LYS A 234 36.55 -16.16 33.85
C LYS A 234 35.44 -16.26 32.78
N THR A 235 34.55 -17.25 32.85
CA THR A 235 33.46 -17.42 31.86
C THR A 235 32.22 -16.55 32.13
N TRP A 236 32.17 -15.85 33.27
CA TRP A 236 31.17 -14.83 33.62
C TRP A 236 31.81 -13.57 34.21
N CYS A 237 33.08 -13.32 33.92
CA CYS A 237 33.86 -12.20 34.43
C CYS A 237 34.39 -11.31 33.31
N LEU A 238 34.42 -10.00 33.55
CA LEU A 238 35.11 -9.02 32.71
C LEU A 238 35.79 -7.95 33.56
N ALA A 239 36.74 -7.25 32.96
CA ALA A 239 37.46 -6.14 33.58
C ALA A 239 36.82 -4.80 33.24
N ALA A 240 36.82 -3.87 34.19
CA ALA A 240 36.38 -2.49 33.97
C ALA A 240 37.24 -1.48 34.75
N PRO A 241 37.20 -0.18 34.39
CA PRO A 241 38.00 0.85 35.05
C PRO A 241 37.72 0.95 36.55
N GLY A 242 38.74 0.69 37.38
CA GLY A 242 38.65 0.79 38.84
C GLY A 242 39.67 1.75 39.47
N GLY A 243 40.68 2.19 38.70
CA GLY A 243 41.76 3.07 39.19
C GLY A 243 42.89 2.29 39.89
N ASP A 244 44.08 2.86 39.93
CA ASP A 244 45.23 2.34 40.70
C ASP A 244 46.22 3.49 41.02
N PHE A 245 46.07 4.10 42.19
CA PHE A 245 46.92 5.21 42.61
C PHE A 245 48.39 4.81 42.74
N ASP A 246 48.67 3.55 43.08
CA ASP A 246 50.02 3.06 43.30
C ASP A 246 50.73 2.74 41.98
N ALA A 247 50.03 2.16 41.00
CA ALA A 247 50.60 1.75 39.72
C ALA A 247 50.73 2.91 38.72
N ASP A 248 49.67 3.70 38.53
CA ASP A 248 49.62 4.73 37.50
C ASP A 248 49.16 6.11 37.99
N GLY A 249 48.75 6.24 39.25
CA GLY A 249 48.50 7.53 39.89
C GLY A 249 47.15 8.15 39.56
N PHE A 250 46.22 7.35 39.01
CA PHE A 250 44.90 7.78 38.59
C PHE A 250 43.80 6.98 39.31
N GLY A 251 42.88 7.68 39.97
CA GLY A 251 41.64 7.09 40.47
C GLY A 251 40.46 7.30 39.51
N ILE A 252 39.29 6.79 39.87
CA ILE A 252 38.02 7.06 39.21
C ILE A 252 37.37 8.29 39.86
N SER A 253 37.05 9.30 39.05
CA SER A 253 36.30 10.47 39.52
C SER A 253 34.87 10.09 39.90
N ALA A 254 34.43 10.51 41.09
CA ALA A 254 33.10 10.24 41.62
C ALA A 254 32.56 11.43 42.45
N ALA A 255 31.25 11.48 42.63
CA ALA A 255 30.58 12.43 43.52
C ALA A 255 30.76 12.05 44.99
N MET A 256 31.02 13.04 45.85
CA MET A 256 31.17 12.82 47.29
C MET A 256 29.89 13.19 48.06
N ALA A 257 29.48 12.39 49.05
CA ALA A 257 28.24 12.63 49.81
C ALA A 257 28.20 14.00 50.52
N GLY A 258 29.36 14.55 50.91
CA GLY A 258 29.47 15.90 51.48
C GLY A 258 29.36 17.05 50.47
N GLY A 259 29.22 16.74 49.17
CA GLY A 259 29.28 17.68 48.06
C GLY A 259 30.64 17.69 47.34
N GLY A 260 30.61 18.00 46.05
CA GLY A 260 31.81 18.08 45.21
C GLY A 260 32.25 16.73 44.66
N TYR A 261 33.49 16.67 44.19
CA TYR A 261 34.04 15.53 43.47
C TYR A 261 35.36 15.09 44.10
N GLY A 262 35.67 13.80 44.01
CA GLY A 262 36.96 13.24 44.39
C GLY A 262 37.30 12.03 43.54
N GLU A 263 38.54 11.55 43.68
CA GLU A 263 39.01 10.34 43.03
C GLU A 263 39.03 9.19 44.04
N ALA A 264 38.69 7.99 43.59
CA ALA A 264 38.72 6.78 44.39
C ALA A 264 39.20 5.58 43.57
N GLU A 265 39.79 4.58 44.23
CA GLU A 265 40.22 3.32 43.62
C GLU A 265 39.53 2.13 44.28
N GLY A 266 39.27 1.07 43.50
CA GLY A 266 38.59 -0.14 43.98
C GLY A 266 37.81 -0.86 42.90
N THR A 267 37.64 -2.18 43.04
CA THR A 267 36.68 -2.95 42.21
C THR A 267 35.25 -2.41 42.35
N SER A 268 34.94 -1.79 43.49
CA SER A 268 33.71 -1.04 43.76
C SER A 268 33.38 0.05 42.74
N PHE A 269 34.39 0.59 42.04
CA PHE A 269 34.23 1.59 40.99
C PHE A 269 34.27 0.99 39.58
N ALA A 270 34.73 -0.26 39.43
CA ALA A 270 34.64 -1.01 38.17
C ALA A 270 33.21 -1.55 37.94
N ALA A 271 32.59 -2.16 38.95
CA ALA A 271 31.21 -2.66 38.87
C ALA A 271 30.17 -1.62 38.39
N PRO A 272 30.16 -0.35 38.83
CA PRO A 272 29.21 0.64 38.35
C PRO A 272 29.40 1.03 36.87
N HIS A 273 30.62 0.95 36.31
CA HIS A 273 30.80 1.11 34.86
C HIS A 273 30.08 -0.01 34.10
N VAL A 274 30.20 -1.25 34.58
CA VAL A 274 29.52 -2.42 33.98
C VAL A 274 28.01 -2.33 34.14
N SER A 275 27.52 -1.96 35.32
CA SER A 275 26.09 -1.74 35.59
C SER A 275 25.50 -0.62 34.72
N GLY A 276 26.24 0.46 34.50
CA GLY A 276 25.86 1.52 33.56
C GLY A 276 25.82 1.01 32.12
N ALA A 277 26.84 0.26 31.67
CA ALA A 277 26.85 -0.31 30.33
C ALA A 277 25.69 -1.32 30.12
N ALA A 278 25.34 -2.11 31.13
CA ALA A 278 24.14 -2.96 31.11
C ALA A 278 22.85 -2.14 30.87
N ALA A 279 22.75 -0.94 31.47
CA ALA A 279 21.64 -0.05 31.23
C ALA A 279 21.61 0.49 29.79
N LEU A 280 22.77 0.80 29.21
CA LEU A 280 22.87 1.18 27.79
C LEU A 280 22.39 0.04 26.87
N VAL A 281 22.85 -1.19 27.11
CA VAL A 281 22.44 -2.38 26.35
C VAL A 281 20.93 -2.60 26.46
N TRP A 282 20.34 -2.50 27.66
CA TRP A 282 18.90 -2.69 27.84
C TRP A 282 18.05 -1.56 27.25
N GLN A 283 18.56 -0.33 27.17
CA GLN A 283 17.89 0.74 26.42
C GLN A 283 17.81 0.37 24.93
N MET A 284 18.91 -0.14 24.37
CA MET A 284 18.97 -0.51 22.96
C MET A 284 18.17 -1.79 22.65
N PHE A 285 18.26 -2.79 23.52
CA PHE A 285 17.64 -4.10 23.36
C PHE A 285 16.67 -4.38 24.53
N PRO A 286 15.50 -3.71 24.57
CA PRO A 286 14.59 -3.77 25.72
C PRO A 286 14.00 -5.16 25.98
N ASN A 287 13.99 -6.02 24.96
CA ASN A 287 13.47 -7.38 25.04
C ASN A 287 14.53 -8.42 25.45
N PHE A 288 15.79 -8.02 25.64
CA PHE A 288 16.82 -8.95 26.12
C PHE A 288 16.54 -9.38 27.56
N THR A 289 16.81 -10.66 27.85
CA THR A 289 16.90 -11.19 29.21
C THR A 289 18.19 -10.72 29.89
N ALA A 290 18.28 -10.89 31.21
CA ALA A 290 19.53 -10.61 31.95
C ALA A 290 20.71 -11.40 31.38
N ASP A 291 20.50 -12.67 31.03
CA ASP A 291 21.53 -13.51 30.42
C ASP A 291 21.97 -12.95 29.07
N GLN A 292 21.06 -12.49 28.22
CA GLN A 292 21.43 -11.90 26.94
C GLN A 292 22.22 -10.59 27.09
N VAL A 293 21.90 -9.76 28.09
CA VAL A 293 22.70 -8.57 28.41
C VAL A 293 24.08 -8.96 28.91
N ARG A 294 24.16 -9.95 29.83
CA ARG A 294 25.43 -10.52 30.31
C ARG A 294 26.30 -11.04 29.17
N GLN A 295 25.74 -11.88 28.31
CA GLN A 295 26.42 -12.43 27.13
C GLN A 295 26.85 -11.33 26.14
N THR A 296 26.04 -10.27 25.97
CA THR A 296 26.39 -9.15 25.09
C THR A 296 27.58 -8.36 25.64
N LEU A 297 27.59 -8.05 26.94
CA LEU A 297 28.70 -7.35 27.59
C LEU A 297 29.99 -8.17 27.56
N LEU A 298 29.92 -9.46 27.91
CA LEU A 298 31.07 -10.37 27.88
C LEU A 298 31.57 -10.59 26.44
N GLY A 299 30.66 -10.89 25.51
CA GLY A 299 31.00 -11.20 24.12
C GLY A 299 31.51 -10.02 23.30
N THR A 300 31.38 -8.78 23.80
CA THR A 300 31.88 -7.57 23.12
C THR A 300 33.09 -6.96 23.81
N ALA A 301 33.48 -7.48 24.98
CA ALA A 301 34.67 -7.04 25.69
C ALA A 301 35.92 -7.14 24.81
N SER A 302 36.82 -6.17 25.00
CA SER A 302 38.11 -6.13 24.31
C SER A 302 39.10 -7.02 25.05
N ASP A 303 39.58 -8.05 24.37
CA ASP A 303 40.54 -9.02 24.89
C ASP A 303 41.76 -8.35 25.56
N LEU A 304 42.05 -8.72 26.80
CA LEU A 304 43.21 -8.28 27.57
C LEU A 304 43.98 -9.50 28.06
N GLY A 305 45.30 -9.38 28.20
CA GLY A 305 46.13 -10.46 28.71
C GLY A 305 46.45 -11.51 27.65
N ALA A 306 46.21 -12.78 27.98
CA ALA A 306 46.45 -13.88 27.04
C ALA A 306 45.31 -13.92 26.00
N PRO A 307 45.57 -14.30 24.73
CA PRO A 307 44.51 -14.33 23.72
C PRO A 307 43.30 -15.18 24.12
N GLY A 308 42.12 -14.57 24.15
CA GLY A 308 40.86 -15.21 24.53
C GLY A 308 40.58 -15.17 26.04
N VAL A 309 39.57 -15.92 26.48
CA VAL A 309 39.12 -15.89 27.88
C VAL A 309 40.21 -16.40 28.82
N ASP A 310 40.67 -15.56 29.75
CA ASP A 310 41.79 -15.85 30.65
C ASP A 310 41.46 -15.70 32.14
N ASP A 311 42.36 -16.18 32.99
CA ASP A 311 42.16 -16.20 34.45
C ASP A 311 42.34 -14.81 35.10
N LEU A 312 42.89 -13.81 34.39
CA LEU A 312 43.13 -12.48 34.94
C LEU A 312 41.94 -11.56 34.67
N TYR A 313 41.57 -11.42 33.40
CA TYR A 313 40.60 -10.43 32.92
C TYR A 313 39.28 -11.07 32.47
N GLY A 314 39.17 -12.40 32.49
CA GLY A 314 37.98 -13.08 32.00
C GLY A 314 37.82 -12.84 30.50
N TYR A 315 36.70 -12.25 30.09
CA TYR A 315 36.47 -11.86 28.69
C TYR A 315 37.23 -10.60 28.24
N GLY A 316 37.91 -9.91 29.15
CA GLY A 316 38.67 -8.70 28.85
C GLY A 316 37.97 -7.42 29.31
N LEU A 317 38.37 -6.29 28.74
CA LEU A 317 37.91 -4.95 29.11
C LEU A 317 36.51 -4.64 28.56
N LEU A 318 35.63 -4.10 29.40
CA LEU A 318 34.32 -3.58 29.01
C LEU A 318 34.40 -2.67 27.77
N ASP A 319 33.57 -2.94 26.76
CA ASP A 319 33.40 -2.11 25.56
C ASP A 319 31.91 -1.77 25.38
N ALA A 320 31.48 -0.67 26.00
CA ALA A 320 30.09 -0.21 25.97
C ALA A 320 29.64 0.16 24.54
N GLY A 321 30.55 0.68 23.72
CA GLY A 321 30.30 1.04 22.34
C GLY A 321 29.92 -0.16 21.47
N LYS A 322 30.68 -1.25 21.55
CA LYS A 322 30.35 -2.50 20.86
C LYS A 322 29.11 -3.16 21.45
N ALA A 323 28.94 -3.14 22.77
CA ALA A 323 27.81 -3.79 23.42
C ALA A 323 26.44 -3.26 22.94
N VAL A 324 26.32 -1.96 22.69
CA VAL A 324 25.05 -1.36 22.23
C VAL A 324 24.78 -1.55 20.73
N VAL A 325 25.67 -2.19 19.98
CA VAL A 325 25.41 -2.51 18.56
C VAL A 325 25.17 -4.00 18.30
N GLY A 326 24.99 -4.79 19.36
CA GLY A 326 24.55 -6.19 19.32
C GLY A 326 25.50 -7.14 20.05
N PRO A 327 25.16 -8.43 20.18
CA PRO A 327 26.07 -9.45 20.69
C PRO A 327 27.35 -9.54 19.86
N GLY A 328 28.46 -10.01 20.45
CA GLY A 328 29.70 -10.31 19.71
C GLY A 328 30.08 -11.79 19.72
N ARG A 329 29.53 -12.58 20.65
CA ARG A 329 29.84 -14.01 20.82
C ARG A 329 28.63 -14.81 21.32
N PHE A 330 28.51 -16.05 20.88
CA PHE A 330 27.55 -17.06 21.35
C PHE A 330 28.28 -18.24 22.02
N ASP A 331 28.96 -17.97 23.13
CA ASP A 331 29.78 -18.98 23.83
C ASP A 331 28.98 -19.78 24.88
N TRP A 332 27.74 -19.37 25.18
CA TRP A 332 26.91 -19.94 26.26
C TRP A 332 25.70 -20.76 25.74
N GLY A 333 25.84 -21.35 24.55
CA GLY A 333 24.77 -22.04 23.84
C GLY A 333 24.01 -21.12 22.89
N ASP A 334 22.82 -21.54 22.46
CA ASP A 334 22.05 -20.81 21.46
C ASP A 334 21.51 -19.50 22.02
N PHE A 335 21.77 -18.40 21.31
CA PHE A 335 21.25 -17.08 21.64
C PHE A 335 19.82 -16.96 21.13
N HIS A 336 18.84 -17.10 22.03
CA HIS A 336 17.42 -17.02 21.66
C HIS A 336 16.87 -15.60 21.79
N VAL A 337 16.83 -14.86 20.69
CA VAL A 337 16.25 -13.51 20.63
C VAL A 337 14.77 -13.53 20.27
N VAL A 338 13.96 -12.95 21.16
CA VAL A 338 12.54 -12.70 20.93
C VAL A 338 12.35 -11.24 20.52
N GLN A 339 12.00 -11.00 19.25
CA GLN A 339 11.66 -9.68 18.74
C GLN A 339 10.16 -9.59 18.46
N PRO A 340 9.33 -9.16 19.44
CA PRO A 340 7.88 -9.22 19.31
C PRO A 340 7.32 -8.32 18.20
N THR A 341 7.92 -7.13 17.98
CA THR A 341 7.51 -6.15 16.96
C THR A 341 8.70 -5.27 16.55
N GLY A 342 8.57 -4.49 15.46
CA GLY A 342 9.59 -3.53 15.02
C GLY A 342 10.91 -4.18 14.60
N THR A 343 12.01 -3.41 14.58
CA THR A 343 13.30 -3.84 14.04
C THR A 343 14.41 -3.77 15.09
N SER A 344 15.24 -4.81 15.16
CA SER A 344 16.51 -4.85 15.89
C SER A 344 17.63 -5.02 14.88
N VAL A 345 18.63 -4.13 14.88
CA VAL A 345 19.79 -4.19 13.99
C VAL A 345 21.05 -4.47 14.80
N TRP A 346 21.80 -5.49 14.39
CA TRP A 346 23.10 -5.86 14.96
C TRP A 346 24.22 -5.63 13.94
N TYR A 347 25.28 -4.95 14.38
CA TYR A 347 26.42 -4.56 13.54
C TYR A 347 27.71 -5.33 13.84
N ASN A 348 27.82 -5.95 15.00
CA ASN A 348 29.00 -6.72 15.35
C ASN A 348 29.12 -7.99 14.51
N ASP A 349 30.36 -8.40 14.29
CA ASP A 349 30.69 -9.75 13.85
C ASP A 349 30.48 -10.70 15.03
N ILE A 350 29.63 -11.72 14.84
CA ILE A 350 29.30 -12.66 15.91
C ILE A 350 30.03 -13.98 15.71
N SER A 351 30.78 -14.41 16.72
CA SER A 351 31.51 -15.70 16.73
C SER A 351 31.01 -16.64 17.83
N GLY A 352 31.58 -17.84 17.95
CA GLY A 352 31.27 -18.78 19.05
C GLY A 352 30.63 -20.10 18.59
N ALA A 353 30.51 -21.03 19.53
CA ALA A 353 30.02 -22.37 19.23
C ALA A 353 28.49 -22.47 19.15
N GLY A 354 27.78 -21.57 19.83
CA GLY A 354 26.31 -21.52 19.89
C GLY A 354 25.66 -21.02 18.60
N GLY A 355 24.36 -21.26 18.49
CA GLY A 355 23.51 -20.83 17.39
C GLY A 355 22.70 -19.57 17.68
N LEU A 356 21.82 -19.23 16.75
CA LEU A 356 20.88 -18.12 16.87
C LEU A 356 19.47 -18.68 16.75
N ILE A 357 18.58 -18.35 17.68
CA ILE A 357 17.16 -18.61 17.54
C ILE A 357 16.45 -17.26 17.47
N LYS A 358 15.75 -17.00 16.37
CA LYS A 358 14.97 -15.77 16.16
C LYS A 358 13.49 -16.09 16.19
N SER A 359 12.76 -15.52 17.15
CA SER A 359 11.29 -15.60 17.23
C SER A 359 10.63 -14.22 17.43
N GLY A 360 9.30 -14.18 17.48
CA GLY A 360 8.49 -12.97 17.49
C GLY A 360 8.33 -12.34 16.10
N SER A 361 7.16 -11.77 15.83
CA SER A 361 6.79 -11.21 14.51
C SER A 361 7.66 -10.06 13.98
N GLY A 362 8.54 -9.48 14.80
CA GLY A 362 9.45 -8.40 14.41
C GLY A 362 10.65 -8.86 13.57
N THR A 363 11.45 -7.87 13.16
CA THR A 363 12.62 -8.05 12.30
C THR A 363 13.93 -8.01 13.09
N LEU A 364 14.84 -8.94 12.79
CA LEU A 364 16.25 -8.88 13.15
C LEU A 364 17.10 -8.65 11.90
N VAL A 365 18.02 -7.69 11.92
CA VAL A 365 18.96 -7.42 10.83
C VAL A 365 20.38 -7.72 11.31
N LEU A 366 21.10 -8.55 10.56
CA LEU A 366 22.51 -8.87 10.82
C LEU A 366 23.40 -8.23 9.76
N ASN A 367 24.16 -7.20 10.13
CA ASN A 367 25.08 -6.49 9.24
C ASN A 367 26.51 -7.04 9.28
N GLY A 368 26.93 -7.67 10.37
CA GLY A 368 28.28 -8.21 10.54
C GLY A 368 28.55 -9.48 9.73
N ASP A 369 29.82 -9.88 9.72
CA ASP A 369 30.32 -11.14 9.20
C ASP A 369 30.33 -12.20 10.30
N ASN A 370 29.22 -12.93 10.42
CA ASN A 370 28.97 -13.83 11.54
C ASN A 370 29.57 -15.21 11.28
N THR A 371 30.47 -15.62 12.18
CA THR A 371 31.22 -16.88 12.13
C THR A 371 30.85 -17.87 13.24
N TYR A 372 29.71 -17.66 13.92
CA TYR A 372 29.22 -18.65 14.88
C TYR A 372 28.82 -19.96 14.18
N SER A 373 29.03 -21.10 14.84
CA SER A 373 28.89 -22.42 14.22
C SER A 373 27.59 -23.15 14.54
N GLY A 374 26.89 -22.78 15.63
CA GLY A 374 25.61 -23.38 15.97
C GLY A 374 24.51 -22.97 15.00
N VAL A 375 23.44 -23.76 14.93
CA VAL A 375 22.38 -23.60 13.92
C VAL A 375 21.65 -22.25 14.07
N THR A 376 21.34 -21.60 12.97
CA THR A 376 20.42 -20.46 12.94
C THR A 376 18.99 -20.96 12.71
N TRP A 377 18.10 -20.76 13.67
CA TRP A 377 16.67 -21.01 13.57
C TRP A 377 15.92 -19.69 13.40
N VAL A 378 15.15 -19.58 12.32
CA VAL A 378 14.20 -18.48 12.10
C VAL A 378 12.81 -19.05 12.35
N ASP A 379 12.40 -19.08 13.62
CA ASP A 379 11.13 -19.67 14.05
C ASP A 379 9.95 -18.76 13.69
N GLU A 380 10.11 -17.45 13.85
CA GLU A 380 9.06 -16.46 13.59
C GLU A 380 9.65 -15.10 13.19
N GLY A 381 8.91 -14.39 12.33
CA GLY A 381 9.24 -13.05 11.90
C GLY A 381 10.40 -13.05 10.90
N LEU A 382 11.05 -11.90 10.74
CA LEU A 382 12.03 -11.70 9.67
C LEU A 382 13.46 -11.67 10.20
N LEU A 383 14.34 -12.50 9.62
CA LEU A 383 15.80 -12.39 9.74
C LEU A 383 16.37 -11.85 8.42
N ALA A 384 16.87 -10.61 8.43
CA ALA A 384 17.53 -9.98 7.29
C ALA A 384 19.04 -10.11 7.40
N VAL A 385 19.66 -10.85 6.49
CA VAL A 385 21.12 -10.99 6.40
C VAL A 385 21.66 -9.95 5.43
N MET A 386 22.40 -8.98 5.94
CA MET A 386 23.08 -7.94 5.15
C MET A 386 24.58 -8.22 5.01
N GLY A 387 25.20 -8.79 6.04
CA GLY A 387 26.58 -9.27 6.04
C GLY A 387 26.65 -10.75 5.66
N SER A 388 27.22 -11.58 6.54
CA SER A 388 27.28 -13.03 6.31
C SER A 388 26.96 -13.88 7.54
N ILE A 389 26.55 -15.14 7.31
CA ILE A 389 26.35 -16.17 8.34
C ILE A 389 27.01 -17.45 7.84
N ILE A 390 27.84 -18.12 8.63
CA ILE A 390 28.43 -19.43 8.24
C ILE A 390 27.61 -20.64 8.67
N SER A 391 26.76 -20.49 9.70
CA SER A 391 25.99 -21.60 10.26
C SER A 391 24.94 -22.14 9.29
N PRO A 392 24.61 -23.45 9.36
CA PRO A 392 23.37 -23.96 8.79
C PRO A 392 22.16 -23.15 9.27
N THR A 393 21.20 -22.89 8.38
CA THR A 393 20.03 -22.05 8.68
C THR A 393 18.74 -22.80 8.38
N PHE A 394 17.82 -22.81 9.34
CA PHE A 394 16.49 -23.38 9.21
C PHE A 394 15.45 -22.28 9.30
N VAL A 395 14.58 -22.18 8.30
CA VAL A 395 13.49 -21.20 8.25
C VAL A 395 12.20 -21.94 8.53
N GLY A 396 11.67 -21.76 9.75
CA GLY A 396 10.42 -22.36 10.18
C GLY A 396 9.21 -21.75 9.48
N TYR A 397 8.04 -22.36 9.65
CA TYR A 397 6.80 -22.00 8.95
C TYR A 397 6.42 -20.52 9.04
N ASP A 398 6.58 -19.92 10.22
CA ASP A 398 6.28 -18.49 10.48
C ASP A 398 7.52 -17.57 10.31
N GLY A 399 8.63 -18.15 9.87
CA GLY A 399 9.91 -17.49 9.66
C GLY A 399 10.10 -16.97 8.24
N VAL A 400 10.84 -15.86 8.14
CA VAL A 400 11.27 -15.26 6.87
C VAL A 400 12.76 -15.05 6.90
N LEU A 401 13.51 -15.69 5.99
CA LEU A 401 14.89 -15.34 5.72
C LEU A 401 14.95 -14.37 4.55
N ALA A 402 15.57 -13.23 4.77
CA ALA A 402 15.65 -12.15 3.79
C ALA A 402 17.06 -11.56 3.73
N GLY A 403 17.24 -10.62 2.81
CA GLY A 403 18.40 -9.75 2.75
C GLY A 403 19.20 -9.89 1.47
N ARG A 404 20.38 -9.28 1.44
CA ARG A 404 21.30 -9.27 0.28
C ARG A 404 22.70 -9.80 0.60
N GLY A 405 22.83 -10.40 1.77
CA GLY A 405 24.07 -10.95 2.28
C GLY A 405 24.33 -12.39 1.82
N VAL A 406 25.21 -13.07 2.54
CA VAL A 406 25.64 -14.44 2.22
C VAL A 406 25.40 -15.38 3.39
N VAL A 407 24.66 -16.47 3.17
CA VAL A 407 24.57 -17.60 4.10
C VAL A 407 25.46 -18.72 3.56
N ARG A 408 26.60 -18.99 4.20
CA ARG A 408 27.55 -20.04 3.78
C ARG A 408 27.19 -21.43 4.29
N GLY A 409 26.26 -21.52 5.24
CA GLY A 409 25.69 -22.80 5.66
C GLY A 409 24.60 -23.28 4.69
N ALA A 410 24.28 -24.57 4.76
CA ALA A 410 23.10 -25.09 4.07
C ALA A 410 21.82 -24.48 4.66
N VAL A 411 20.82 -24.27 3.80
CA VAL A 411 19.55 -23.61 4.16
C VAL A 411 18.37 -24.55 3.89
N TRP A 412 17.54 -24.76 4.91
CA TRP A 412 16.27 -25.47 4.80
C TRP A 412 15.11 -24.49 5.00
N ASN A 413 14.21 -24.42 4.01
CA ASN A 413 13.08 -23.50 4.02
C ASN A 413 11.74 -24.22 4.14
N GLU A 414 11.08 -24.05 5.29
CA GLU A 414 9.66 -24.40 5.51
C GLU A 414 8.74 -23.17 5.54
N GLY A 415 9.31 -21.97 5.70
CA GLY A 415 8.63 -20.68 5.68
C GLY A 415 8.89 -19.89 4.40
N TYR A 416 9.45 -18.68 4.52
CA TYR A 416 9.62 -17.76 3.39
C TYR A 416 11.08 -17.40 3.14
N ILE A 417 11.52 -17.47 1.88
CA ILE A 417 12.73 -16.81 1.40
C ILE A 417 12.34 -15.54 0.64
N ALA A 418 12.85 -14.40 1.08
CA ALA A 418 12.60 -13.09 0.49
C ALA A 418 13.93 -12.41 0.17
N PRO A 419 14.59 -12.72 -0.97
CA PRO A 419 15.82 -12.03 -1.33
C PRO A 419 15.57 -10.52 -1.42
N GLY A 420 16.52 -9.72 -0.95
CA GLY A 420 16.29 -8.30 -0.65
C GLY A 420 15.50 -8.08 0.65
N ASN A 421 14.81 -6.96 0.79
CA ASN A 421 13.76 -6.75 1.79
C ASN A 421 12.72 -5.76 1.22
N SER A 422 11.66 -5.45 1.97
CA SER A 422 10.56 -4.58 1.50
C SER A 422 11.00 -3.18 1.02
N SER A 423 12.23 -2.75 1.34
CA SER A 423 12.80 -1.46 0.94
C SER A 423 14.08 -1.59 0.09
N LEU A 424 14.60 -2.80 -0.14
CA LEU A 424 15.89 -3.04 -0.79
C LEU A 424 15.80 -4.22 -1.75
N ALA A 425 15.75 -3.92 -3.05
CA ALA A 425 16.02 -4.89 -4.11
C ALA A 425 17.43 -5.49 -3.95
N GLY A 426 17.61 -6.76 -4.30
CA GLY A 426 18.94 -7.38 -4.24
C GLY A 426 18.97 -8.90 -4.29
N THR A 427 20.20 -9.42 -4.29
CA THR A 427 20.49 -10.85 -4.35
C THR A 427 20.83 -11.38 -2.97
N LEU A 428 20.11 -12.38 -2.48
CA LEU A 428 20.52 -13.19 -1.33
C LEU A 428 21.35 -14.35 -1.84
N THR A 429 22.54 -14.55 -1.28
CA THR A 429 23.42 -15.67 -1.68
C THR A 429 23.40 -16.77 -0.62
N ILE A 430 23.16 -18.01 -1.05
CA ILE A 430 23.38 -19.21 -0.26
C ILE A 430 24.64 -19.88 -0.83
N ASP A 431 25.75 -19.72 -0.12
CA ASP A 431 27.02 -20.36 -0.46
C ASP A 431 27.09 -21.80 0.12
N GLY A 432 26.09 -22.60 -0.22
CA GLY A 432 25.84 -23.93 0.29
C GLY A 432 24.67 -24.60 -0.43
N ASP A 433 24.19 -25.72 0.09
CA ASP A 433 22.99 -26.38 -0.45
C ASP A 433 21.71 -25.72 0.06
N PHE A 434 20.67 -25.75 -0.76
CA PHE A 434 19.35 -25.18 -0.44
C PHE A 434 18.27 -26.24 -0.62
N VAL A 435 17.38 -26.37 0.36
CA VAL A 435 16.18 -27.19 0.29
C VAL A 435 14.95 -26.32 0.50
N ASN A 436 14.06 -26.30 -0.48
CA ASN A 436 12.71 -25.75 -0.32
C ASN A 436 11.74 -26.90 -0.11
N THR A 437 11.15 -26.97 1.08
CA THR A 437 10.19 -28.03 1.39
C THR A 437 8.84 -27.77 0.72
N LYS A 438 7.88 -28.68 0.92
CA LYS A 438 6.51 -28.53 0.40
C LYS A 438 5.73 -27.34 0.96
N THR A 439 6.14 -26.80 2.10
CA THR A 439 5.53 -25.60 2.69
C THR A 439 6.30 -24.33 2.36
N GLY A 440 7.58 -24.47 1.96
CA GLY A 440 8.46 -23.37 1.67
C GLY A 440 7.99 -22.50 0.50
N LEU A 441 8.08 -21.18 0.69
CA LEU A 441 7.74 -20.18 -0.31
C LEU A 441 8.94 -19.30 -0.66
N ILE A 442 9.07 -18.95 -1.93
CA ILE A 442 10.03 -17.92 -2.39
C ILE A 442 9.29 -16.71 -2.91
N ILE A 443 9.67 -15.52 -2.47
CA ILE A 443 9.10 -14.25 -2.94
C ILE A 443 9.91 -13.75 -4.14
N GLY A 444 9.26 -13.64 -5.30
CA GLY A 444 9.78 -12.98 -6.49
C GLY A 444 9.16 -11.60 -6.66
N GLN A 445 9.95 -10.54 -6.58
CA GLN A 445 9.47 -9.18 -6.80
C GLN A 445 9.85 -8.67 -8.19
N ILE A 446 8.87 -8.08 -8.88
CA ILE A 446 8.97 -7.62 -10.24
C ILE A 446 8.65 -6.12 -10.32
N ALA A 447 9.50 -5.35 -10.99
CA ALA A 447 9.30 -3.95 -11.35
C ALA A 447 9.35 -3.77 -12.88
N PRO A 448 8.94 -2.61 -13.43
CA PRO A 448 8.98 -2.37 -14.87
C PRO A 448 10.35 -2.61 -15.52
N GLU A 449 11.43 -2.41 -14.76
CA GLU A 449 12.82 -2.69 -15.14
C GLU A 449 13.20 -4.18 -15.12
N GLY A 450 12.35 -5.04 -14.55
CA GLY A 450 12.55 -6.48 -14.44
C GLY A 450 12.42 -7.00 -13.00
N LEU A 451 12.91 -8.22 -12.80
CA LEU A 451 13.05 -8.86 -11.50
C LEU A 451 14.03 -8.06 -10.63
N THR A 452 13.58 -7.64 -9.45
CA THR A 452 14.39 -6.84 -8.53
C THR A 452 15.18 -7.70 -7.55
N ASN A 453 14.73 -8.93 -7.32
CA ASN A 453 15.24 -9.79 -6.25
C ASN A 453 15.60 -11.17 -6.81
N GLN A 454 16.74 -11.72 -6.40
CA GLN A 454 17.23 -13.02 -6.88
C GLN A 454 17.78 -13.86 -5.73
N LEU A 455 17.52 -15.16 -5.75
CA LEU A 455 18.19 -16.13 -4.87
C LEU A 455 19.34 -16.80 -5.62
N ALA A 456 20.57 -16.61 -5.16
CA ALA A 456 21.76 -17.20 -5.79
C ALA A 456 22.34 -18.29 -4.90
N ILE A 457 22.29 -19.55 -5.35
CA ILE A 457 22.80 -20.72 -4.63
C ILE A 457 24.06 -21.23 -5.32
N THR A 458 25.16 -21.43 -4.60
CA THR A 458 26.40 -21.98 -5.16
C THR A 458 26.41 -23.51 -5.14
N GLY A 459 25.72 -24.13 -4.18
CA GLY A 459 25.50 -25.58 -4.07
C GLY A 459 24.36 -26.10 -4.92
N ALA A 460 23.78 -27.22 -4.48
CA ALA A 460 22.59 -27.82 -5.09
C ALA A 460 21.31 -27.17 -4.53
N ALA A 461 20.27 -27.08 -5.36
CA ALA A 461 18.95 -26.64 -4.94
C ALA A 461 17.92 -27.77 -5.11
N ASP A 462 17.40 -28.28 -3.99
CA ASP A 462 16.34 -29.30 -3.99
C ASP A 462 14.97 -28.68 -3.70
N LEU A 463 14.06 -28.77 -4.67
CA LEU A 463 12.73 -28.19 -4.63
C LEU A 463 11.70 -29.31 -4.46
N GLU A 464 11.39 -29.66 -3.21
CA GLU A 464 10.47 -30.75 -2.86
C GLU A 464 8.99 -30.42 -3.13
N GLY A 465 8.70 -29.16 -3.47
CA GLY A 465 7.38 -28.62 -3.75
C GLY A 465 7.30 -27.14 -3.35
N GLY A 466 6.20 -26.75 -2.71
CA GLY A 466 6.01 -25.38 -2.23
C GLY A 466 5.58 -24.42 -3.34
N ALA A 467 5.79 -23.13 -3.12
CA ALA A 467 5.28 -22.11 -4.02
C ALA A 467 6.28 -20.96 -4.28
N VAL A 468 6.06 -20.27 -5.40
CA VAL A 468 6.62 -18.93 -5.61
C VAL A 468 5.49 -17.93 -5.47
N SER A 469 5.65 -16.91 -4.64
CA SER A 469 4.74 -15.76 -4.60
C SER A 469 5.33 -14.60 -5.39
N VAL A 470 4.60 -14.08 -6.37
CA VAL A 470 5.04 -13.00 -7.24
C VAL A 470 4.38 -11.69 -6.81
N LEU A 471 5.21 -10.73 -6.43
CA LEU A 471 4.79 -9.36 -6.18
C LEU A 471 5.13 -8.49 -7.38
N ILE A 472 4.12 -8.04 -8.11
CA ILE A 472 4.27 -7.08 -9.21
C ILE A 472 4.08 -5.68 -8.64
N THR A 473 5.12 -4.85 -8.71
CA THR A 473 5.07 -3.48 -8.22
C THR A 473 4.30 -2.58 -9.18
N PRO A 474 3.58 -1.55 -8.69
CA PRO A 474 2.88 -0.62 -9.57
C PRO A 474 3.82 0.07 -10.55
N GLY A 475 3.50 -0.02 -11.84
CA GLY A 475 4.34 0.54 -12.90
C GLY A 475 3.84 0.16 -14.28
N LEU A 476 4.34 0.85 -15.31
CA LEU A 476 3.98 0.58 -16.70
C LEU A 476 4.97 -0.41 -17.32
N TYR A 477 4.54 -1.65 -17.50
CA TYR A 477 5.31 -2.73 -18.10
C TYR A 477 5.13 -2.73 -19.62
N ARG A 478 6.21 -2.42 -20.35
CA ARG A 478 6.18 -2.27 -21.81
C ARG A 478 6.53 -3.55 -22.55
N THR A 479 7.32 -4.42 -21.94
CA THR A 479 7.87 -5.62 -22.56
C THR A 479 7.75 -6.82 -21.64
N SER A 480 7.58 -8.00 -22.25
CA SER A 480 7.79 -9.26 -21.54
C SER A 480 9.27 -9.44 -21.22
N PHE A 481 9.58 -10.14 -20.12
CA PHE A 481 10.95 -10.48 -19.77
C PHE A 481 11.03 -11.87 -19.11
N THR A 482 12.23 -12.46 -19.15
CA THR A 482 12.55 -13.72 -18.48
C THR A 482 13.87 -13.55 -17.74
N GLN A 483 13.86 -13.72 -16.42
CA GLN A 483 15.04 -13.58 -15.56
C GLN A 483 15.07 -14.70 -14.51
N ALA A 484 16.26 -15.05 -14.06
CA ALA A 484 16.44 -16.10 -13.07
C ALA A 484 15.94 -15.60 -11.70
N LEU A 485 14.90 -16.25 -11.17
CA LEU A 485 14.45 -16.07 -9.79
C LEU A 485 15.44 -16.75 -8.83
N LEU A 486 15.88 -17.94 -9.21
CA LEU A 486 16.78 -18.80 -8.46
C LEU A 486 17.84 -19.35 -9.40
N THR A 487 19.11 -19.32 -9.00
CA THR A 487 20.21 -20.03 -9.67
C THR A 487 20.88 -21.00 -8.71
N ALA A 488 21.34 -22.15 -9.18
CA ALA A 488 22.02 -23.19 -8.39
C ALA A 488 23.28 -23.69 -9.12
N GLY A 489 24.45 -23.50 -8.52
CA GLY A 489 25.75 -23.84 -9.13
C GLY A 489 25.99 -25.33 -9.34
N GLN A 490 25.40 -26.20 -8.51
CA GLN A 490 25.46 -27.66 -8.64
C GLN A 490 24.16 -28.28 -9.19
N GLY A 491 23.23 -27.42 -9.60
CA GLY A 491 22.00 -27.82 -10.29
C GLY A 491 20.74 -27.77 -9.43
N VAL A 492 19.60 -27.80 -10.12
CA VAL A 492 18.25 -27.76 -9.55
C VAL A 492 17.59 -29.13 -9.70
N THR A 493 17.09 -29.70 -8.59
CA THR A 493 16.24 -30.89 -8.55
C THR A 493 14.83 -30.52 -8.09
N GLY A 494 13.82 -31.23 -8.61
CA GLY A 494 12.42 -30.94 -8.27
C GLY A 494 11.87 -29.66 -8.92
N ARG A 495 10.69 -29.20 -8.47
CA ARG A 495 9.96 -28.02 -8.97
C ARG A 495 8.99 -27.48 -7.91
N PHE A 496 8.64 -26.19 -7.99
CA PHE A 496 7.53 -25.63 -7.22
C PHE A 496 6.18 -26.17 -7.71
N GLU A 497 5.25 -26.41 -6.78
CA GLU A 497 3.90 -26.90 -7.07
C GLU A 497 2.93 -25.78 -7.46
N ALA A 498 3.18 -24.56 -6.99
CA ALA A 498 2.32 -23.40 -7.25
C ALA A 498 3.09 -22.12 -7.58
N LEU A 499 2.44 -21.27 -8.37
CA LEU A 499 2.82 -19.88 -8.60
C LEU A 499 1.66 -19.00 -8.13
N LEU A 500 1.87 -18.25 -7.06
CA LEU A 500 0.88 -17.36 -6.47
C LEU A 500 1.11 -15.95 -7.01
N THR A 501 0.06 -15.34 -7.55
CA THR A 501 0.06 -13.97 -8.10
C THR A 501 -1.37 -13.46 -8.03
N ASP A 502 -1.54 -12.14 -7.99
CA ASP A 502 -2.87 -11.57 -8.24
C ASP A 502 -3.29 -11.85 -9.70
N ASP A 503 -4.60 -11.87 -9.93
CA ASP A 503 -5.18 -12.09 -11.26
C ASP A 503 -5.16 -10.78 -12.07
N TYR A 504 -4.00 -10.45 -12.64
CA TYR A 504 -3.85 -9.30 -13.53
C TYR A 504 -4.37 -9.62 -14.94
N ALA A 505 -5.08 -8.67 -15.57
CA ALA A 505 -5.60 -8.83 -16.92
C ALA A 505 -4.46 -8.96 -17.96
N PHE A 506 -3.45 -8.09 -17.87
CA PHE A 506 -2.44 -7.92 -18.91
C PHE A 506 -1.04 -8.41 -18.52
N LEU A 507 -0.84 -8.85 -17.28
CA LEU A 507 0.46 -9.29 -16.76
C LEU A 507 0.36 -10.75 -16.30
N LYS A 508 1.01 -11.65 -17.02
CA LYS A 508 0.91 -13.10 -16.78
C LYS A 508 2.29 -13.66 -16.41
N PRO A 509 2.58 -13.82 -15.10
CA PRO A 509 3.82 -14.45 -14.66
C PRO A 509 3.76 -15.96 -14.89
N SER A 510 4.91 -16.57 -15.16
CA SER A 510 5.07 -18.02 -15.34
C SER A 510 6.47 -18.48 -14.95
N LEU A 511 6.61 -19.75 -14.57
CA LEU A 511 7.90 -20.35 -14.22
C LEU A 511 8.40 -21.28 -15.34
N SER A 512 9.70 -21.24 -15.58
CA SER A 512 10.39 -22.23 -16.42
C SER A 512 11.69 -22.68 -15.73
N TYR A 513 12.17 -23.86 -16.11
CA TYR A 513 13.23 -24.57 -15.39
C TYR A 513 14.29 -25.06 -16.36
N ASP A 514 15.56 -24.88 -16.01
CA ASP A 514 16.68 -25.57 -16.63
C ASP A 514 17.50 -26.35 -15.57
N VAL A 515 18.67 -26.86 -15.94
CA VAL A 515 19.51 -27.65 -15.05
C VAL A 515 20.09 -26.85 -13.87
N GLY A 516 20.24 -25.53 -14.00
CA GLY A 516 20.92 -24.67 -13.02
C GLY A 516 20.10 -23.46 -12.57
N ALA A 517 18.86 -23.30 -13.01
CA ALA A 517 18.05 -22.14 -12.68
C ALA A 517 16.53 -22.39 -12.77
N VAL A 518 15.80 -21.62 -11.97
CA VAL A 518 14.36 -21.38 -12.11
C VAL A 518 14.18 -19.95 -12.60
N TYR A 519 13.57 -19.79 -13.78
CA TYR A 519 13.28 -18.49 -14.36
C TYR A 519 11.83 -18.08 -14.09
N LEU A 520 11.67 -16.82 -13.73
CA LEU A 520 10.38 -16.14 -13.72
C LEU A 520 10.25 -15.31 -15.00
N THR A 521 9.20 -15.61 -15.76
CA THR A 521 8.84 -14.89 -16.98
C THR A 521 7.60 -14.07 -16.71
N LEU A 522 7.67 -12.75 -16.88
CA LEU A 522 6.48 -11.91 -16.97
C LEU A 522 6.09 -11.75 -18.43
N THR A 523 4.95 -12.31 -18.82
CA THR A 523 4.37 -12.07 -20.15
C THR A 523 3.45 -10.87 -20.08
N ARG A 524 3.75 -9.85 -20.87
CA ARG A 524 2.90 -8.67 -21.02
C ARG A 524 1.99 -8.85 -22.22
N LEU A 525 0.68 -8.90 -21.99
CA LEU A 525 -0.33 -8.87 -23.04
C LEU A 525 -0.55 -7.43 -23.52
N ARG A 526 -0.90 -7.29 -24.80
CA ARG A 526 -1.29 -6.00 -25.37
C ARG A 526 -2.70 -5.63 -24.92
N PHE A 527 -3.04 -4.35 -24.94
CA PHE A 527 -4.39 -3.90 -24.58
C PHE A 527 -5.48 -4.35 -25.59
N ASP A 528 -5.08 -4.69 -26.83
CA ASP A 528 -5.94 -5.26 -27.88
C ASP A 528 -5.93 -6.80 -27.92
N ASP A 529 -5.41 -7.47 -26.88
CA ASP A 529 -5.45 -8.93 -26.79
C ASP A 529 -6.89 -9.44 -26.63
N ARG A 530 -7.29 -10.37 -27.50
CA ARG A 530 -8.66 -10.91 -27.59
C ARG A 530 -9.11 -11.74 -26.38
N SER A 531 -8.19 -12.10 -25.49
CA SER A 531 -8.53 -12.72 -24.20
C SER A 531 -9.09 -11.70 -23.18
N VAL A 532 -8.76 -10.42 -23.36
CA VAL A 532 -9.21 -9.32 -22.51
C VAL A 532 -10.21 -8.43 -23.23
N CYS A 533 -9.86 -7.84 -24.39
CA CYS A 533 -10.78 -7.00 -25.14
C CYS A 533 -11.87 -7.84 -25.81
N ILE A 534 -13.14 -7.51 -25.56
CA ILE A 534 -14.29 -8.20 -26.15
C ILE A 534 -15.05 -7.18 -26.99
N GLY A 535 -15.31 -7.54 -28.24
CA GLY A 535 -16.00 -6.67 -29.20
C GLY A 535 -15.08 -5.75 -30.00
N ALA A 536 -15.62 -5.17 -31.07
CA ALA A 536 -14.90 -4.29 -31.99
C ALA A 536 -14.46 -2.98 -31.31
N ASN A 537 -15.37 -2.32 -30.59
CA ASN A 537 -15.13 -1.03 -29.93
C ASN A 537 -14.04 -1.15 -28.85
N ALA A 538 -14.19 -2.08 -27.90
CA ALA A 538 -13.21 -2.26 -26.82
C ALA A 538 -11.83 -2.68 -27.34
N CYS A 539 -11.75 -3.49 -28.41
CA CYS A 539 -10.46 -3.84 -29.02
C CYS A 539 -9.85 -2.68 -29.82
N ALA A 540 -10.66 -1.82 -30.45
CA ALA A 540 -10.17 -0.62 -31.12
C ALA A 540 -9.54 0.36 -30.11
N VAL A 541 -10.19 0.56 -28.97
CA VAL A 541 -9.66 1.28 -27.80
C VAL A 541 -8.37 0.65 -27.30
N GLY A 542 -8.34 -0.67 -27.12
CA GLY A 542 -7.13 -1.40 -26.73
C GLY A 542 -5.98 -1.14 -27.70
N GLY A 543 -6.24 -1.13 -29.00
CA GLY A 543 -5.23 -0.85 -30.02
C GLY A 543 -4.74 0.60 -29.97
N ALA A 544 -5.63 1.55 -29.66
CA ALA A 544 -5.27 2.95 -29.46
C ALA A 544 -4.40 3.15 -28.21
N LEU A 545 -4.78 2.52 -27.09
CA LEU A 545 -4.01 2.52 -25.86
C LEU A 545 -2.59 2.01 -26.11
N GLU A 546 -2.48 0.91 -26.85
CA GLU A 546 -1.23 0.28 -27.22
C GLU A 546 -0.32 1.19 -28.07
N ARG A 547 -0.87 1.84 -29.12
CA ARG A 547 -0.10 2.80 -29.94
C ARG A 547 0.31 4.03 -29.15
N GLY A 548 -0.53 4.46 -28.19
CA GLY A 548 -0.27 5.62 -27.35
C GLY A 548 0.84 5.40 -26.32
N LEU A 549 1.27 4.17 -26.04
CA LEU A 549 2.28 3.90 -25.03
C LEU A 549 3.60 4.65 -25.28
N ASP A 550 4.00 4.85 -26.53
CA ASP A 550 5.30 5.45 -26.87
C ASP A 550 5.27 6.98 -27.00
N SER A 551 4.07 7.56 -27.14
CA SER A 551 3.90 9.01 -27.45
C SER A 551 2.94 9.73 -26.53
N GLY A 552 2.25 9.00 -25.65
CA GLY A 552 1.26 9.55 -24.73
C GLY A 552 1.89 10.41 -23.64
N ASP A 553 1.13 11.40 -23.18
CA ASP A 553 1.52 12.22 -22.03
C ASP A 553 1.47 11.43 -20.70
N ALA A 554 1.92 12.05 -19.61
CA ALA A 554 1.97 11.40 -18.31
C ALA A 554 0.59 10.97 -17.77
N GLY A 555 -0.48 11.71 -18.07
CA GLY A 555 -1.83 11.38 -17.61
C GLY A 555 -2.38 10.15 -18.33
N PHE A 556 -2.14 10.06 -19.63
CA PHE A 556 -2.50 8.91 -20.45
C PHE A 556 -1.73 7.65 -20.02
N LEU A 557 -0.40 7.77 -19.83
CA LEU A 557 0.44 6.66 -19.37
C LEU A 557 0.06 6.19 -17.97
N GLY A 558 -0.38 7.11 -17.09
CA GLY A 558 -0.93 6.78 -15.79
C GLY A 558 -2.21 5.92 -15.88
N GLY A 559 -3.11 6.24 -16.82
CA GLY A 559 -4.30 5.43 -17.09
C GLY A 559 -3.98 4.05 -17.64
N ALA A 560 -3.04 3.97 -18.60
CA ALA A 560 -2.59 2.70 -19.16
C ALA A 560 -1.96 1.80 -18.08
N MET A 561 -1.17 2.37 -17.16
CA MET A 561 -0.61 1.68 -16.01
C MET A 561 -1.71 1.14 -15.07
N ALA A 562 -2.70 1.96 -14.72
CA ALA A 562 -3.82 1.54 -13.88
C ALA A 562 -4.62 0.39 -14.52
N LEU A 563 -4.85 0.48 -15.83
CA LEU A 563 -5.51 -0.57 -16.59
C LEU A 563 -4.69 -1.87 -16.63
N GLN A 564 -3.37 -1.78 -16.78
CA GLN A 564 -2.49 -2.95 -16.79
C GLN A 564 -2.49 -3.73 -15.46
N GLY A 565 -2.62 -3.01 -14.34
CA GLY A 565 -2.70 -3.57 -13.00
C GLY A 565 -4.10 -4.07 -12.59
N SER A 566 -5.10 -3.93 -13.45
CA SER A 566 -6.50 -4.30 -13.13
C SER A 566 -6.79 -5.78 -13.35
N SER A 567 -7.85 -6.29 -12.70
CA SER A 567 -8.36 -7.64 -12.95
C SER A 567 -9.00 -7.77 -14.34
N PRO A 568 -9.14 -8.98 -14.91
CA PRO A 568 -9.76 -9.17 -16.24
C PRO A 568 -11.15 -8.55 -16.39
N GLY A 569 -11.97 -8.56 -15.34
CA GLY A 569 -13.31 -7.93 -15.36
C GLY A 569 -13.22 -6.41 -15.43
N GLN A 570 -12.42 -5.80 -14.55
CA GLN A 570 -12.21 -4.35 -14.51
C GLN A 570 -11.57 -3.83 -15.79
N ALA A 571 -10.64 -4.59 -16.37
CA ALA A 571 -10.02 -4.23 -17.63
C ALA A 571 -11.04 -4.15 -18.78
N ARG A 572 -11.98 -5.11 -18.84
CA ARG A 572 -13.05 -5.12 -19.85
C ARG A 572 -13.96 -3.91 -19.70
N ASP A 573 -14.43 -3.66 -18.49
CA ASP A 573 -15.29 -2.51 -18.19
C ASP A 573 -14.60 -1.19 -18.51
N SER A 574 -13.29 -1.10 -18.22
CA SER A 574 -12.50 0.08 -18.56
C SER A 574 -12.41 0.30 -20.07
N LEU A 575 -12.04 -0.74 -20.83
CA LEU A 575 -11.95 -0.66 -22.30
C LEU A 575 -13.28 -0.32 -22.96
N GLU A 576 -14.39 -0.86 -22.44
CA GLU A 576 -15.74 -0.54 -22.92
C GLU A 576 -16.10 0.91 -22.59
N SER A 577 -15.89 1.36 -21.36
CA SER A 577 -16.21 2.73 -20.94
C SER A 577 -15.42 3.78 -21.73
N LEU A 578 -14.23 3.46 -22.21
CA LEU A 578 -13.34 4.35 -22.97
C LEU A 578 -13.72 4.47 -24.45
N SER A 579 -14.58 3.61 -25.01
CA SER A 579 -14.90 3.58 -26.46
C SER A 579 -15.47 4.87 -27.03
N GLY A 580 -16.29 5.58 -26.25
CA GLY A 580 -17.00 6.76 -26.75
C GLY A 580 -18.13 6.42 -27.73
N GLU A 581 -18.53 5.14 -27.82
CA GLU A 581 -19.59 4.68 -28.73
C GLU A 581 -20.90 5.47 -28.63
N LEU A 582 -21.20 6.02 -27.45
CA LEU A 582 -22.42 6.79 -27.24
C LEU A 582 -22.47 8.08 -28.05
N HIS A 583 -21.32 8.67 -28.44
CA HIS A 583 -21.30 9.82 -29.33
C HIS A 583 -21.85 9.44 -30.71
N ALA A 584 -21.43 8.27 -31.21
CA ALA A 584 -21.93 7.71 -32.45
C ALA A 584 -23.40 7.28 -32.33
N SER A 585 -23.80 6.64 -31.24
CA SER A 585 -25.20 6.30 -30.98
C SER A 585 -26.09 7.55 -30.86
N LEU A 586 -25.60 8.63 -30.25
CA LEU A 586 -26.32 9.90 -30.16
C LEU A 586 -26.47 10.55 -31.55
N ALA A 587 -25.48 10.45 -32.43
CA ALA A 587 -25.60 10.90 -33.81
C ALA A 587 -26.70 10.14 -34.58
N THR A 588 -26.79 8.82 -34.40
CA THR A 588 -27.89 8.01 -34.93
C THR A 588 -29.26 8.48 -34.40
N ILE A 589 -29.36 8.77 -33.10
CA ILE A 589 -30.59 9.31 -32.48
C ILE A 589 -30.89 10.73 -32.98
N ALA A 590 -29.88 11.57 -33.15
CA ALA A 590 -30.02 12.95 -33.64
C ALA A 590 -30.52 12.97 -35.10
N LEU A 591 -30.07 12.04 -35.95
CA LEU A 591 -30.59 11.91 -37.31
C LEU A 591 -32.05 11.44 -37.30
N THR A 592 -32.37 10.41 -36.50
CA THR A 592 -33.73 9.85 -36.43
C THR A 592 -34.72 10.69 -35.62
N GLY A 593 -34.25 11.60 -34.76
CA GLY A 593 -35.07 12.51 -33.96
C GLY A 593 -35.92 13.50 -34.76
N GLY A 594 -35.79 13.54 -36.09
CA GLY A 594 -36.68 14.27 -37.00
C GLY A 594 -38.02 13.56 -37.25
N LEU A 595 -38.13 12.28 -36.91
CA LEU A 595 -39.32 11.46 -37.15
C LEU A 595 -40.64 12.09 -36.62
N PRO A 596 -40.72 12.67 -35.41
CA PRO A 596 -41.95 13.28 -34.92
C PRO A 596 -42.34 14.52 -35.72
N LEU A 597 -41.36 15.30 -36.17
CA LEU A 597 -41.59 16.44 -37.05
C LEU A 597 -42.13 15.96 -38.40
N ASP A 598 -41.49 14.96 -39.00
CA ASP A 598 -41.91 14.37 -40.27
C ASP A 598 -43.37 13.89 -40.21
N GLN A 599 -43.74 13.19 -39.14
CA GLN A 599 -45.09 12.69 -38.93
C GLN A 599 -46.08 13.85 -38.72
N THR A 600 -45.64 14.89 -38.01
CA THR A 600 -46.45 16.09 -37.77
C THR A 600 -46.72 16.86 -39.06
N LEU A 601 -45.70 17.03 -39.92
CA LEU A 601 -45.81 17.65 -41.24
C LEU A 601 -46.62 16.78 -42.20
N SER A 602 -46.39 15.47 -42.23
CA SER A 602 -47.17 14.53 -43.05
C SER A 602 -48.66 14.56 -42.69
N ALA A 603 -48.98 14.58 -41.39
CA ALA A 603 -50.36 14.75 -40.94
C ALA A 603 -50.94 16.11 -41.34
N ARG A 604 -50.14 17.20 -41.30
CA ARG A 604 -50.61 18.53 -41.73
C ARG A 604 -50.89 18.57 -43.23
N LEU A 605 -50.03 17.98 -44.04
CA LEU A 605 -50.21 17.86 -45.48
C LEU A 605 -51.45 17.01 -45.81
N GLY A 606 -51.69 15.92 -45.07
CA GLY A 606 -52.95 15.17 -45.09
C GLY A 606 -54.19 16.05 -44.86
N ASP A 607 -54.17 16.90 -43.82
CA ASP A 607 -55.27 17.82 -43.53
C ASP A 607 -55.48 18.86 -44.66
N LEU A 608 -54.40 19.40 -45.22
CA LEU A 608 -54.47 20.38 -46.32
C LEU A 608 -55.09 19.78 -47.58
N ARG A 609 -54.87 18.48 -47.84
CA ARG A 609 -55.52 17.75 -48.94
C ARG A 609 -57.00 17.50 -48.71
N ALA A 610 -57.44 17.39 -47.45
CA ALA A 610 -58.81 17.10 -47.08
C ALA A 610 -59.71 18.35 -47.02
N ASP A 611 -59.14 19.55 -46.98
CA ASP A 611 -59.90 20.81 -46.99
C ASP A 611 -60.47 21.12 -48.39
N LYS A 612 -61.69 21.70 -48.44
CA LYS A 612 -62.41 21.92 -49.71
C LYS A 612 -61.74 23.01 -50.57
N PRO A 613 -61.70 22.88 -51.91
CA PRO A 613 -61.21 23.93 -52.80
C PRO A 613 -62.06 25.21 -52.68
N GLY A 614 -61.40 26.38 -52.59
CA GLY A 614 -62.07 27.69 -52.61
C GLY A 614 -62.41 28.33 -51.25
N ALA A 615 -61.99 27.76 -50.13
CA ALA A 615 -61.97 28.45 -48.83
C ALA A 615 -60.67 29.25 -48.71
N SER A 616 -60.72 30.57 -48.92
CA SER A 616 -59.53 31.45 -49.00
C SER A 616 -58.96 31.84 -47.63
N ASP A 617 -58.53 30.89 -46.82
CA ASP A 617 -58.02 31.23 -45.48
C ASP A 617 -56.54 30.88 -45.38
N ASP A 618 -55.70 31.91 -45.35
CA ASP A 618 -54.32 31.84 -44.85
C ASP A 618 -54.37 31.30 -43.41
N ASN A 619 -53.84 30.10 -43.19
CA ASN A 619 -53.99 29.41 -41.91
C ASN A 619 -52.68 29.40 -41.14
N ALA A 620 -52.76 29.71 -39.84
CA ALA A 620 -51.65 29.46 -38.92
C ALA A 620 -52.03 28.31 -37.97
N TRP A 621 -51.06 27.48 -37.64
CA TRP A 621 -51.29 26.28 -36.83
C TRP A 621 -50.13 26.06 -35.86
N ALA A 622 -50.44 25.39 -34.74
CA ALA A 622 -49.46 24.99 -33.74
C ALA A 622 -49.74 23.56 -33.27
N ARG A 623 -48.69 22.75 -33.09
CA ARG A 623 -48.80 21.36 -32.62
C ARG A 623 -47.70 21.07 -31.62
N ALA A 624 -48.06 20.36 -30.56
CA ALA A 624 -47.09 19.74 -29.66
C ALA A 624 -46.96 18.27 -30.04
N TYR A 625 -45.74 17.78 -30.04
CA TYR A 625 -45.44 16.37 -30.25
C TYR A 625 -44.53 15.83 -29.16
N GLY A 626 -44.69 14.54 -28.89
CA GLY A 626 -43.83 13.78 -28.01
C GLY A 626 -43.42 12.48 -28.70
N GLN A 627 -42.21 12.01 -28.42
CA GLN A 627 -41.70 10.70 -28.82
C GLN A 627 -41.07 10.02 -27.62
N TRP A 628 -41.17 8.70 -27.55
CA TRP A 628 -40.36 7.87 -26.67
C TRP A 628 -39.99 6.59 -27.40
N GLY A 629 -38.79 6.09 -27.16
CA GLY A 629 -38.33 4.87 -27.81
C GLY A 629 -37.15 4.24 -27.10
N ARG A 630 -36.83 3.02 -27.54
CA ARG A 630 -35.67 2.26 -27.06
C ARG A 630 -34.86 1.77 -28.24
N LEU A 631 -33.59 2.12 -28.22
CA LEU A 631 -32.55 1.58 -29.08
C LEU A 631 -31.95 0.33 -28.42
N GLY A 632 -31.91 -0.76 -29.17
CA GLY A 632 -31.40 -2.05 -28.72
C GLY A 632 -29.89 -2.05 -28.52
N ALA A 633 -29.42 -2.88 -27.59
CA ALA A 633 -27.99 -3.14 -27.43
C ALA A 633 -27.48 -4.03 -28.57
N GLY A 634 -26.35 -3.66 -29.16
CA GLY A 634 -25.64 -4.47 -30.17
C GLY A 634 -24.61 -5.41 -29.55
N SER A 635 -23.84 -6.09 -30.39
CA SER A 635 -22.68 -6.90 -29.94
C SER A 635 -21.58 -6.07 -29.30
N ASP A 636 -21.50 -4.80 -29.69
CA ASP A 636 -20.40 -3.90 -29.38
C ASP A 636 -20.88 -2.54 -28.87
N THR A 637 -22.18 -2.40 -28.60
CA THR A 637 -22.81 -1.12 -28.27
C THR A 637 -23.89 -1.27 -27.21
N SER A 638 -23.96 -0.27 -26.33
CA SER A 638 -24.96 -0.17 -25.28
C SER A 638 -26.32 0.23 -25.86
N GLY A 639 -27.40 -0.30 -25.28
CA GLY A 639 -28.75 0.15 -25.56
C GLY A 639 -29.01 1.56 -25.01
N ALA A 640 -30.09 2.19 -25.44
CA ALA A 640 -30.47 3.52 -24.96
C ALA A 640 -31.98 3.71 -24.93
N ASP A 641 -32.47 4.39 -23.91
CA ASP A 641 -33.84 4.91 -23.88
C ASP A 641 -33.80 6.40 -24.24
N TYR A 642 -34.72 6.85 -25.10
CA TYR A 642 -34.78 8.25 -25.51
C TYR A 642 -36.20 8.79 -25.51
N GLN A 643 -36.32 10.08 -25.22
CA GLN A 643 -37.58 10.80 -25.21
C GLN A 643 -37.41 12.17 -25.87
N THR A 644 -38.34 12.53 -26.76
CA THR A 644 -38.34 13.82 -27.46
C THR A 644 -39.61 14.59 -27.11
N GLY A 645 -39.47 15.86 -26.75
CA GLY A 645 -40.58 16.80 -26.64
C GLY A 645 -40.37 17.96 -27.60
N GLY A 646 -41.42 18.39 -28.31
CA GLY A 646 -41.30 19.51 -29.23
C GLY A 646 -42.59 20.27 -29.50
N LEU A 647 -42.40 21.49 -29.99
CA LEU A 647 -43.46 22.39 -30.43
C LEU A 647 -43.13 22.87 -31.84
N ILE A 648 -44.09 22.74 -32.74
CA ILE A 648 -44.02 23.28 -34.09
C ILE A 648 -45.12 24.30 -34.32
N VAL A 649 -44.76 25.39 -35.00
CA VAL A 649 -45.68 26.40 -35.51
C VAL A 649 -45.49 26.54 -37.02
N GLY A 650 -46.59 26.75 -37.75
CA GLY A 650 -46.52 26.89 -39.20
C GLY A 650 -47.62 27.76 -39.77
N ARG A 651 -47.42 28.14 -41.02
CA ARG A 651 -48.38 28.90 -41.82
C ARG A 651 -48.48 28.32 -43.22
N ASP A 652 -49.69 28.29 -43.75
CA ASP A 652 -50.00 27.77 -45.08
C ASP A 652 -50.54 28.88 -45.99
N TRP A 653 -50.29 28.75 -47.28
CA TRP A 653 -50.76 29.63 -48.35
C TRP A 653 -51.36 28.82 -49.49
N GLU A 654 -52.46 29.31 -50.07
CA GLU A 654 -53.03 28.78 -51.31
C GLU A 654 -52.28 29.36 -52.51
N VAL A 655 -51.68 28.50 -53.34
CA VAL A 655 -51.06 28.94 -54.61
C VAL A 655 -52.04 28.75 -55.77
N SER A 656 -52.79 27.65 -55.74
CA SER A 656 -53.86 27.35 -56.69
C SER A 656 -54.88 26.40 -56.04
N PRO A 657 -56.05 26.15 -56.67
CA PRO A 657 -57.01 25.16 -56.18
C PRO A 657 -56.45 23.74 -56.02
N SER A 658 -55.32 23.43 -56.68
CA SER A 658 -54.64 22.14 -56.64
C SER A 658 -53.30 22.16 -55.90
N MET A 659 -52.84 23.31 -55.39
CA MET A 659 -51.52 23.44 -54.78
C MET A 659 -51.55 24.35 -53.54
N ARG A 660 -51.10 23.81 -52.42
CA ARG A 660 -50.84 24.57 -51.18
C ARG A 660 -49.39 24.43 -50.79
N VAL A 661 -48.83 25.50 -50.24
CA VAL A 661 -47.46 25.52 -49.71
C VAL A 661 -47.48 26.12 -48.31
N GLY A 662 -46.47 25.81 -47.51
CA GLY A 662 -46.34 26.37 -46.18
C GLY A 662 -44.91 26.37 -45.68
N ALA A 663 -44.74 27.07 -44.57
CA ALA A 663 -43.48 27.16 -43.85
C ALA A 663 -43.73 26.92 -42.37
N SER A 664 -42.78 26.27 -41.71
CA SER A 664 -42.85 25.98 -40.28
C SER A 664 -41.51 26.18 -39.59
N PHE A 665 -41.60 26.39 -38.28
CA PHE A 665 -40.48 26.41 -37.36
C PHE A 665 -40.81 25.51 -36.18
N SER A 666 -39.85 24.67 -35.79
CA SER A 666 -39.97 23.70 -34.70
C SER A 666 -38.81 23.85 -33.73
N TYR A 667 -39.11 23.70 -32.44
CA TYR A 667 -38.12 23.44 -31.40
C TYR A 667 -38.40 22.07 -30.78
N SER A 668 -37.35 21.26 -30.61
CA SER A 668 -37.43 20.04 -29.83
C SER A 668 -36.19 19.80 -28.98
N ALA A 669 -36.39 19.13 -27.85
CA ALA A 669 -35.34 18.58 -27.02
C ALA A 669 -35.53 17.07 -26.92
N THR A 670 -34.43 16.33 -27.09
CA THR A 670 -34.36 14.88 -26.96
C THR A 670 -33.39 14.53 -25.84
N ASP A 671 -33.90 13.92 -24.77
CA ASP A 671 -33.08 13.35 -23.70
C ASP A 671 -32.82 11.87 -23.99
N VAL A 672 -31.59 11.42 -23.75
CA VAL A 672 -31.14 10.04 -23.95
C VAL A 672 -30.46 9.53 -22.69
N ASP A 673 -30.87 8.37 -22.19
CA ASP A 673 -30.20 7.64 -21.11
C ASP A 673 -29.66 6.32 -21.68
N PHE A 674 -28.34 6.19 -21.69
CA PHE A 674 -27.65 5.02 -22.23
C PHE A 674 -27.41 3.99 -21.14
N ASP A 675 -27.60 2.72 -21.49
CA ASP A 675 -27.29 1.61 -20.60
C ASP A 675 -25.79 1.54 -20.26
N ARG A 676 -25.46 0.84 -19.16
CA ARG A 676 -24.08 0.58 -18.67
C ARG A 676 -23.27 1.86 -18.44
N PHE A 677 -22.22 2.09 -19.23
CA PHE A 677 -21.28 3.20 -19.08
C PHE A 677 -21.64 4.42 -19.94
N GLY A 678 -22.67 4.29 -20.78
CA GLY A 678 -23.01 5.30 -21.79
C GLY A 678 -23.51 6.63 -21.21
N GLY A 679 -23.96 6.67 -19.96
CA GLY A 679 -24.34 7.92 -19.29
C GLY A 679 -25.56 8.59 -19.95
N ARG A 680 -25.51 9.92 -20.14
CA ARG A 680 -26.63 10.71 -20.68
C ARG A 680 -26.22 11.56 -21.88
N GLY A 681 -27.16 11.75 -22.79
CA GLY A 681 -27.06 12.70 -23.90
C GLY A 681 -28.30 13.58 -24.02
N GLU A 682 -28.14 14.79 -24.53
CA GLU A 682 -29.23 15.70 -24.87
C GLU A 682 -29.00 16.28 -26.27
N VAL A 683 -30.05 16.32 -27.09
CA VAL A 683 -30.05 16.94 -28.42
C VAL A 683 -31.16 17.99 -28.47
N LYS A 684 -30.79 19.27 -28.65
CA LYS A 684 -31.76 20.35 -28.90
C LYS A 684 -31.72 20.71 -30.37
N ALA A 685 -32.89 20.75 -31.01
CA ALA A 685 -33.02 21.04 -32.43
C ALA A 685 -33.89 22.29 -32.68
N TYR A 686 -33.39 23.19 -33.52
CA TYR A 686 -34.11 24.35 -34.03
C TYR A 686 -34.27 24.19 -35.53
N GLU A 687 -35.47 23.81 -35.98
CA GLU A 687 -35.72 23.32 -37.33
C GLU A 687 -36.71 24.20 -38.10
N GLY A 688 -36.32 24.61 -39.30
CA GLY A 688 -37.21 25.27 -40.26
C GLY A 688 -37.54 24.33 -41.42
N ALA A 689 -38.80 24.29 -41.85
CA ALA A 689 -39.22 23.48 -42.99
C ALA A 689 -40.13 24.23 -43.95
N LEU A 690 -39.93 24.01 -45.25
CA LEU A 690 -40.85 24.39 -46.32
C LEU A 690 -41.56 23.13 -46.81
N TYR A 691 -42.87 23.18 -46.96
CA TYR A 691 -43.68 22.03 -47.33
C TYR A 691 -44.74 22.38 -48.37
N GLY A 692 -45.20 21.39 -49.11
CA GLY A 692 -46.21 21.56 -50.15
C GLY A 692 -47.07 20.32 -50.35
N ALA A 693 -48.35 20.55 -50.64
CA ALA A 693 -49.33 19.54 -51.00
C ALA A 693 -49.91 19.88 -52.37
N TYR A 694 -49.84 18.94 -53.30
CA TYR A 694 -50.48 19.02 -54.61
C TYR A 694 -51.59 17.96 -54.73
N VAL A 695 -52.77 18.35 -55.19
CA VAL A 695 -53.93 17.47 -55.42
C VAL A 695 -54.46 17.65 -56.85
N GLY A 696 -54.34 16.61 -57.67
CA GLY A 696 -54.81 16.57 -59.04
C GLY A 696 -55.76 15.40 -59.27
N GLY A 697 -57.07 15.63 -59.09
CA GLY A 697 -58.07 14.56 -59.14
C GLY A 697 -57.88 13.57 -57.99
N ALA A 698 -57.69 12.29 -58.30
CA ALA A 698 -57.42 11.26 -57.30
C ALA A 698 -55.94 11.19 -56.88
N PHE A 699 -55.03 11.81 -57.64
CA PHE A 699 -53.60 11.80 -57.34
C PHE A 699 -53.23 12.95 -56.38
N ALA A 700 -52.33 12.67 -55.43
CA ALA A 700 -51.74 13.69 -54.58
C ALA A 700 -50.24 13.47 -54.37
N LEU A 701 -49.50 14.57 -54.23
CA LEU A 701 -48.07 14.60 -53.91
C LEU A 701 -47.85 15.53 -52.73
N ASP A 702 -47.29 14.98 -51.65
CA ASP A 702 -46.88 15.69 -50.46
C ASP A 702 -45.36 15.77 -50.43
N SER A 703 -44.77 16.93 -50.14
CA SER A 703 -43.33 17.08 -50.03
C SER A 703 -42.91 18.13 -49.02
N TRP A 704 -41.70 17.98 -48.49
CA TRP A 704 -41.07 18.99 -47.66
C TRP A 704 -39.55 18.93 -47.72
N VAL A 705 -38.92 20.06 -47.41
CA VAL A 705 -37.49 20.22 -47.17
C VAL A 705 -37.29 20.93 -45.85
N SER A 706 -36.37 20.44 -45.03
CA SER A 706 -36.07 21.02 -43.71
C SER A 706 -34.57 21.20 -43.49
N TYR A 707 -34.25 22.16 -42.62
CA TYR A 707 -32.92 22.40 -42.10
C TYR A 707 -33.01 22.67 -40.60
N ALA A 708 -32.19 21.98 -39.82
CA ALA A 708 -32.09 22.16 -38.38
C ALA A 708 -30.67 22.50 -37.94
N ARG A 709 -30.57 23.40 -36.96
CA ARG A 709 -29.38 23.58 -36.12
C ARG A 709 -29.55 22.76 -34.85
N LEU A 710 -28.53 21.99 -34.50
CA LEU A 710 -28.51 21.11 -33.34
C LEU A 710 -27.46 21.56 -32.34
N THR A 711 -27.76 21.47 -31.05
CA THR A 711 -26.76 21.52 -29.97
C THR A 711 -26.81 20.19 -29.23
N ASN A 712 -25.67 19.53 -29.09
CA ASN A 712 -25.56 18.23 -28.42
C ASN A 712 -24.76 18.39 -27.14
N GLU A 713 -25.28 17.85 -26.04
CA GLU A 713 -24.59 17.78 -24.75
C GLU A 713 -24.46 16.31 -24.37
N VAL A 714 -23.27 15.89 -23.95
CA VAL A 714 -22.96 14.50 -23.62
C VAL A 714 -22.26 14.41 -22.28
N GLY A 715 -22.63 13.42 -21.46
CA GLY A 715 -21.92 13.09 -20.23
C GLY A 715 -21.85 11.58 -19.99
N ARG A 716 -20.64 11.01 -19.99
CA ARG A 716 -20.38 9.58 -19.79
C ARG A 716 -19.50 9.31 -18.58
N ASN A 717 -19.58 8.09 -18.05
CA ASN A 717 -18.72 7.65 -16.94
C ASN A 717 -17.58 6.79 -17.49
N LEU A 718 -16.34 7.21 -17.23
CA LEU A 718 -15.14 6.43 -17.46
C LEU A 718 -14.83 5.61 -16.20
N VAL A 719 -14.46 4.35 -16.41
CA VAL A 719 -13.92 3.47 -15.37
C VAL A 719 -12.49 3.13 -15.76
N ILE A 720 -11.53 3.30 -14.84
CA ILE A 720 -10.12 3.03 -15.11
C ILE A 720 -9.54 2.32 -13.88
N GLY A 721 -9.43 1.00 -13.98
CA GLY A 721 -9.13 0.18 -12.81
C GLY A 721 -10.23 0.34 -11.76
N ASP A 722 -9.90 0.91 -10.61
CA ASP A 722 -10.83 1.14 -9.50
C ASP A 722 -11.41 2.57 -9.46
N GLU A 723 -10.92 3.48 -10.32
CA GLU A 723 -11.39 4.86 -10.34
C GLU A 723 -12.54 5.05 -11.33
N SER A 724 -13.49 5.92 -10.97
CA SER A 724 -14.53 6.40 -11.87
C SER A 724 -14.48 7.92 -12.02
N ARG A 725 -14.61 8.41 -13.25
CA ARG A 725 -14.60 9.84 -13.58
C ARG A 725 -15.68 10.14 -14.61
N ARG A 726 -16.19 11.38 -14.64
CA ARG A 726 -17.22 11.79 -15.59
C ARG A 726 -16.61 12.65 -16.70
N ALA A 727 -16.73 12.19 -17.94
CA ALA A 727 -16.38 12.95 -19.13
C ALA A 727 -17.61 13.69 -19.66
N THR A 728 -17.43 14.93 -20.11
CA THR A 728 -18.50 15.74 -20.72
C THR A 728 -18.04 16.35 -22.04
N ALA A 729 -18.93 16.49 -23.01
CA ALA A 729 -18.65 17.21 -24.25
C ALA A 729 -19.89 17.95 -24.74
N ASP A 730 -19.66 19.12 -25.33
CA ASP A 730 -20.68 19.95 -25.96
C ASP A 730 -20.25 20.23 -27.40
N TYR A 731 -21.13 19.98 -28.37
CA TYR A 731 -20.84 20.20 -29.79
C TYR A 731 -22.09 20.44 -30.62
N ASP A 732 -21.93 21.25 -31.66
CA ASP A 732 -23.02 21.65 -32.55
C ASP A 732 -23.17 20.66 -33.71
N GLY A 733 -24.33 20.74 -34.38
CA GLY A 733 -24.58 19.99 -35.60
C GLY A 733 -25.63 20.65 -36.50
N GLU A 734 -25.76 20.10 -37.69
CA GLU A 734 -26.74 20.52 -38.68
C GLU A 734 -27.44 19.30 -39.27
N ARG A 735 -28.76 19.37 -39.44
CA ARG A 735 -29.55 18.31 -40.09
C ARG A 735 -30.30 18.86 -41.29
N ILE A 736 -30.28 18.13 -42.38
CA ILE A 736 -31.09 18.41 -43.58
C ILE A 736 -32.06 17.25 -43.78
N GLY A 737 -33.32 17.57 -44.03
CA GLY A 737 -34.34 16.57 -44.35
C GLY A 737 -35.03 16.88 -45.68
N VAL A 738 -35.30 15.85 -46.46
CA VAL A 738 -36.07 15.94 -47.71
C VAL A 738 -37.06 14.78 -47.76
N PHE A 739 -38.30 15.06 -48.13
CA PHE A 739 -39.33 14.05 -48.24
C PHE A 739 -40.27 14.31 -49.42
N ALA A 740 -40.69 13.23 -50.06
CA ALA A 740 -41.78 13.24 -51.03
C ALA A 740 -42.62 11.98 -50.89
N GLU A 741 -43.95 12.10 -50.94
CA GLU A 741 -44.91 11.01 -50.92
C GLU A 741 -45.98 11.20 -51.98
N ALA A 742 -46.08 10.23 -52.88
CA ALA A 742 -47.16 10.13 -53.86
C ALA A 742 -48.26 9.21 -53.35
N SER A 743 -49.52 9.57 -53.62
CA SER A 743 -50.69 8.77 -53.26
C SER A 743 -51.80 8.87 -54.30
N TYR A 744 -52.66 7.85 -54.35
CA TYR A 744 -53.81 7.81 -55.25
C TYR A 744 -55.08 7.37 -54.49
N ALA A 745 -56.11 8.19 -54.48
CA ALA A 745 -57.33 7.95 -53.72
C ALA A 745 -58.32 7.04 -54.46
N PHE A 746 -58.77 5.98 -53.78
CA PHE A 746 -59.85 5.09 -54.19
C PHE A 746 -61.01 5.25 -53.21
N ASP A 747 -62.18 5.65 -53.70
CA ASP A 747 -63.41 5.66 -52.90
C ASP A 747 -64.03 4.26 -52.87
N LEU A 748 -64.19 3.73 -51.65
CA LEU A 748 -64.74 2.40 -51.35
C LEU A 748 -66.08 2.51 -50.62
N GLY A 749 -66.91 3.51 -50.96
CA GLY A 749 -68.27 3.63 -50.43
C GLY A 749 -68.31 4.15 -49.00
N GLY A 750 -67.63 5.28 -48.76
CA GLY A 750 -67.55 5.92 -47.43
C GLY A 750 -66.22 5.69 -46.71
N VAL A 751 -65.33 4.88 -47.27
CA VAL A 751 -63.94 4.73 -46.87
C VAL A 751 -63.05 5.09 -48.05
N THR A 752 -62.05 5.94 -47.86
CA THR A 752 -61.05 6.25 -48.90
C THR A 752 -59.77 5.49 -48.62
N ALA A 753 -59.34 4.65 -49.58
CA ALA A 753 -58.06 3.95 -49.55
C ALA A 753 -57.01 4.68 -50.42
N ARG A 754 -55.80 4.85 -49.89
CA ARG A 754 -54.67 5.52 -50.55
C ARG A 754 -53.42 4.66 -50.46
N PRO A 755 -53.02 3.95 -51.52
CA PRO A 755 -51.66 3.44 -51.63
C PRO A 755 -50.67 4.60 -51.56
N LEU A 756 -49.56 4.40 -50.84
CA LEU A 756 -48.54 5.40 -50.55
C LEU A 756 -47.20 4.91 -51.09
N ALA A 757 -46.47 5.78 -51.78
CA ALA A 757 -45.08 5.57 -52.14
C ALA A 757 -44.27 6.81 -51.75
N SER A 758 -43.29 6.64 -50.87
CA SER A 758 -42.50 7.75 -50.33
C SER A 758 -41.00 7.55 -50.51
N LEU A 759 -40.28 8.66 -50.62
CA LEU A 759 -38.82 8.73 -50.55
C LEU A 759 -38.45 9.79 -49.52
N ARG A 760 -37.52 9.46 -48.63
CA ARG A 760 -36.98 10.34 -47.59
C ARG A 760 -35.46 10.33 -47.66
N TYR A 761 -34.85 11.50 -47.59
CA TYR A 761 -33.43 11.66 -47.35
C TYR A 761 -33.21 12.47 -46.07
N GLY A 762 -32.25 12.07 -45.26
CA GLY A 762 -31.80 12.79 -44.08
C GLY A 762 -30.28 12.82 -44.04
N GLY A 763 -29.69 14.00 -43.94
CA GLY A 763 -28.25 14.17 -43.75
C GLY A 763 -27.98 14.86 -42.40
N LEU A 764 -27.02 14.34 -41.65
CA LEU A 764 -26.54 14.92 -40.39
C LEU A 764 -25.06 15.27 -40.53
N HIS A 765 -24.70 16.48 -40.12
CA HIS A 765 -23.34 16.93 -39.93
C HIS A 765 -23.14 17.27 -38.45
N GLN A 766 -22.11 16.73 -37.81
CA GLN A 766 -21.74 17.07 -36.44
C GLN A 766 -20.31 17.60 -36.39
N ASP A 767 -20.10 18.68 -35.67
CA ASP A 767 -18.78 19.28 -35.50
C ASP A 767 -17.86 18.39 -34.65
N ALA A 768 -16.55 18.60 -34.82
CA ALA A 768 -15.55 17.96 -33.97
C ALA A 768 -15.68 18.43 -32.51
N PHE A 769 -15.31 17.57 -31.56
CA PHE A 769 -15.43 17.87 -30.13
C PHE A 769 -14.20 17.44 -29.34
N THR A 770 -14.11 17.91 -28.10
CA THR A 770 -13.10 17.45 -27.13
C THR A 770 -13.77 17.30 -25.78
N GLU A 771 -13.63 16.12 -25.18
CA GLU A 771 -14.16 15.85 -23.85
C GLU A 771 -13.43 16.63 -22.75
N GLN A 772 -14.16 16.96 -21.71
CA GLN A 772 -13.70 17.69 -20.53
C GLN A 772 -13.90 16.85 -19.26
N GLY A 773 -13.25 17.24 -18.16
CA GLY A 773 -13.45 16.63 -16.84
C GLY A 773 -12.62 15.38 -16.52
N VAL A 774 -11.96 14.77 -17.51
CA VAL A 774 -11.24 13.48 -17.35
C VAL A 774 -9.75 13.52 -17.71
N GLY A 775 -9.26 14.67 -18.18
CA GLY A 775 -7.85 14.86 -18.56
C GLY A 775 -7.46 14.03 -19.79
N SER A 776 -6.25 13.50 -19.78
CA SER A 776 -5.58 12.86 -20.93
C SER A 776 -6.24 11.59 -21.48
N LEU A 777 -7.19 11.01 -20.76
CA LEU A 777 -7.95 9.81 -21.17
C LEU A 777 -9.32 10.14 -21.76
N GLY A 778 -9.70 11.43 -21.79
CA GLY A 778 -10.83 11.88 -22.59
C GLY A 778 -10.53 11.79 -24.08
N LEU A 779 -11.57 11.94 -24.89
CA LEU A 779 -11.50 11.83 -26.34
C LEU A 779 -11.55 13.18 -27.04
N VAL A 780 -10.85 13.24 -28.17
CA VAL A 780 -11.10 14.20 -29.24
C VAL A 780 -11.81 13.44 -30.35
N GLY A 781 -13.02 13.88 -30.70
CA GLY A 781 -13.79 13.31 -31.80
C GLY A 781 -13.65 14.17 -33.05
N GLU A 782 -13.43 13.55 -34.20
CA GLU A 782 -13.45 14.24 -35.48
C GLU A 782 -14.89 14.59 -35.89
N ARG A 783 -15.01 15.44 -36.91
CA ARG A 783 -16.30 15.79 -37.52
C ARG A 783 -16.95 14.54 -38.12
N GLN A 784 -18.24 14.36 -37.88
CA GLN A 784 -19.00 13.22 -38.37
C GLN A 784 -20.06 13.64 -39.40
N ASN A 785 -20.28 12.81 -40.42
CA ASN A 785 -21.43 12.92 -41.32
C ASN A 785 -22.18 11.59 -41.32
N LEU A 786 -23.51 11.65 -41.39
CA LEU A 786 -24.37 10.48 -41.46
C LEU A 786 -25.49 10.73 -42.47
N ASP A 787 -25.69 9.81 -43.41
CA ASP A 787 -26.68 9.91 -44.47
C ASP A 787 -27.69 8.76 -44.41
N SER A 788 -28.97 9.09 -44.50
CA SER A 788 -30.10 8.15 -44.57
C SER A 788 -30.90 8.40 -45.84
N LEU A 789 -31.22 7.33 -46.57
CA LEU A 789 -32.12 7.34 -47.72
C LEU A 789 -33.12 6.21 -47.58
N GLN A 790 -34.38 6.55 -47.31
CA GLN A 790 -35.45 5.59 -47.08
C GLN A 790 -36.49 5.63 -48.19
N SER A 791 -36.76 4.47 -48.78
CA SER A 791 -38.00 4.28 -49.56
C SER A 791 -39.11 3.74 -48.67
N GLY A 792 -40.36 4.06 -49.02
CA GLY A 792 -41.52 3.58 -48.28
C GLY A 792 -42.68 3.19 -49.17
N LEU A 793 -43.30 2.05 -48.88
CA LEU A 793 -44.51 1.58 -49.54
C LEU A 793 -45.58 1.28 -48.50
N GLY A 794 -46.79 1.80 -48.68
CA GLY A 794 -47.83 1.68 -47.66
C GLY A 794 -49.25 1.88 -48.16
N LEU A 795 -50.17 1.87 -47.22
CA LEU A 795 -51.60 2.10 -47.42
C LEU A 795 -52.13 2.98 -46.28
N SER A 796 -52.92 4.00 -46.63
CA SER A 796 -53.75 4.77 -45.72
C SER A 796 -55.24 4.49 -46.00
N LEU A 797 -56.01 4.30 -44.94
CA LEU A 797 -57.47 4.15 -44.96
C LEU A 797 -58.08 5.27 -44.13
N SER A 798 -59.03 6.01 -44.69
CA SER A 798 -59.71 7.11 -43.99
C SER A 798 -61.23 7.03 -44.11
N ALA A 799 -61.95 7.33 -43.03
CA ALA A 799 -63.42 7.31 -42.99
C ALA A 799 -63.98 8.47 -42.15
N PRO A 800 -65.20 8.96 -42.41
CA PRO A 800 -65.85 9.97 -41.58
C PRO A 800 -66.09 9.47 -40.15
N LEU A 801 -66.03 10.36 -39.16
CA LEU A 801 -66.40 10.03 -37.79
C LEU A 801 -67.91 9.72 -37.66
N PRO A 802 -68.30 8.67 -36.91
CA PRO A 802 -69.69 8.22 -36.80
C PRO A 802 -70.53 9.03 -35.79
N THR A 803 -70.49 10.37 -35.84
CA THR A 803 -71.25 11.25 -34.93
C THR A 803 -72.07 12.29 -35.68
N ALA A 804 -73.34 12.49 -35.27
CA ALA A 804 -74.34 13.26 -36.02
C ALA A 804 -74.10 14.79 -36.07
N ASN A 805 -73.24 15.35 -35.21
CA ASN A 805 -73.09 16.80 -35.01
C ASN A 805 -71.66 17.34 -35.19
N THR A 806 -70.69 16.53 -35.64
CA THR A 806 -69.30 16.96 -35.84
C THR A 806 -68.74 16.39 -37.14
N SER A 807 -68.20 17.23 -38.02
CA SER A 807 -67.47 16.78 -39.21
C SER A 807 -66.02 16.43 -38.82
N GLY A 808 -65.59 15.19 -39.03
CA GLY A 808 -64.24 14.74 -38.75
C GLY A 808 -63.91 13.41 -39.43
N LEU A 809 -62.65 12.97 -39.36
CA LEU A 809 -62.15 11.76 -40.01
C LEU A 809 -61.34 10.92 -39.02
N ILE A 810 -61.41 9.60 -39.19
CA ILE A 810 -60.45 8.65 -38.63
C ILE A 810 -59.58 8.11 -39.76
N GLU A 811 -58.27 8.01 -39.51
CA GLU A 811 -57.28 7.49 -40.45
C GLU A 811 -56.46 6.38 -39.80
N ALA A 812 -56.18 5.30 -40.54
CA ALA A 812 -55.20 4.29 -40.19
C ALA A 812 -54.19 4.14 -41.33
N ARG A 813 -52.90 4.11 -41.00
CA ARG A 813 -51.79 3.99 -41.96
C ARG A 813 -50.85 2.86 -41.59
N ALA A 814 -50.37 2.16 -42.60
CA ALA A 814 -49.32 1.16 -42.46
C ALA A 814 -48.35 1.29 -43.63
N LYS A 815 -47.05 1.35 -43.34
CA LYS A 815 -45.98 1.52 -44.34
C LYS A 815 -44.77 0.67 -43.97
N TRP A 816 -44.19 0.00 -44.96
CA TRP A 816 -42.85 -0.59 -44.86
C TRP A 816 -41.82 0.43 -45.37
N LEU A 817 -40.75 0.62 -44.61
CA LEU A 817 -39.62 1.50 -44.90
C LEU A 817 -38.35 0.67 -45.08
N HIS A 818 -37.53 1.02 -46.07
CA HIS A 818 -36.23 0.39 -46.32
C HIS A 818 -35.12 1.44 -46.46
N GLU A 819 -34.05 1.29 -45.66
CA GLU A 819 -32.85 2.15 -45.58
C GLU A 819 -31.71 1.66 -46.49
N PHE A 820 -31.24 2.54 -47.38
CA PHE A 820 -30.23 2.22 -48.39
C PHE A 820 -28.81 2.67 -48.04
N LEU A 821 -28.66 3.68 -47.18
CA LEU A 821 -27.36 4.27 -46.86
C LEU A 821 -26.85 3.76 -45.51
N ASP A 822 -26.53 4.67 -44.61
CA ASP A 822 -25.92 4.36 -43.32
C ASP A 822 -26.97 3.79 -42.37
N ASP A 823 -26.63 2.69 -41.71
CA ASP A 823 -27.45 2.04 -40.68
C ASP A 823 -26.90 2.28 -39.26
N HIS A 824 -25.75 2.94 -39.12
CA HIS A 824 -25.17 3.41 -37.86
C HIS A 824 -24.17 4.53 -38.11
N ALA A 825 -23.90 5.31 -37.08
CA ALA A 825 -22.79 6.27 -37.06
C ALA A 825 -21.49 5.62 -36.56
N GLU A 826 -20.33 6.16 -36.97
CA GLU A 826 -19.01 5.77 -36.49
C GLU A 826 -18.27 7.00 -35.94
N LEU A 827 -17.81 6.92 -34.69
CA LEU A 827 -16.95 7.93 -34.06
C LEU A 827 -15.51 7.64 -34.44
N ASP A 828 -14.92 8.52 -35.25
CA ASP A 828 -13.47 8.59 -35.42
C ASP A 828 -12.89 9.53 -34.36
N GLY A 829 -11.98 9.04 -33.52
CA GLY A 829 -11.40 9.84 -32.45
C GLY A 829 -10.05 9.37 -31.96
N ALA A 830 -9.49 10.10 -31.00
CA ALA A 830 -8.24 9.76 -30.33
C ALA A 830 -8.29 10.20 -28.86
N PHE A 831 -7.43 9.62 -28.04
CA PHE A 831 -7.24 10.11 -26.67
C PHE A 831 -6.55 11.48 -26.68
N ILE A 832 -7.01 12.40 -25.83
CA ILE A 832 -6.45 13.75 -25.66
C ILE A 832 -4.94 13.68 -25.39
N GLY A 833 -4.51 12.76 -24.52
CA GLY A 833 -3.10 12.59 -24.16
C GLY A 833 -2.28 11.78 -25.16
N ALA A 834 -2.89 11.15 -26.17
CA ALA A 834 -2.22 10.35 -27.19
C ALA A 834 -2.85 10.54 -28.59
N PRO A 835 -2.81 11.75 -29.15
CA PRO A 835 -3.58 12.11 -30.35
C PRO A 835 -3.14 11.36 -31.63
N ALA A 836 -1.94 10.80 -31.67
CA ALA A 836 -1.46 9.98 -32.79
C ALA A 836 -2.08 8.56 -32.82
N GLY A 837 -2.72 8.13 -31.71
CA GLY A 837 -3.29 6.80 -31.53
C GLY A 837 -4.76 6.69 -31.89
N GLY A 838 -5.21 7.31 -32.99
CA GLY A 838 -6.64 7.34 -33.36
C GLY A 838 -7.29 5.96 -33.49
N PHE A 839 -8.61 5.89 -33.29
CA PHE A 839 -9.43 4.69 -33.41
C PHE A 839 -10.87 5.07 -33.80
N ALA A 840 -11.61 4.08 -34.29
CA ALA A 840 -13.02 4.20 -34.62
C ALA A 840 -13.87 3.39 -33.63
N SER A 841 -15.01 3.94 -33.21
CA SER A 841 -16.03 3.24 -32.43
C SER A 841 -17.40 3.36 -33.08
N ARG A 842 -18.10 2.24 -33.20
CA ARG A 842 -19.41 2.19 -33.84
C ARG A 842 -20.51 2.53 -32.85
N GLY A 843 -21.50 3.28 -33.31
CA GLY A 843 -22.75 3.51 -32.61
C GLY A 843 -23.74 2.38 -32.83
N ALA A 844 -24.82 2.40 -32.06
CA ALA A 844 -25.90 1.44 -32.20
C ALA A 844 -26.58 1.54 -33.58
N GLN A 845 -26.95 0.37 -34.11
CA GLN A 845 -27.52 0.22 -35.45
C GLN A 845 -29.03 0.43 -35.42
N VAL A 846 -29.56 1.06 -36.46
CA VAL A 846 -30.99 1.11 -36.77
C VAL A 846 -31.21 0.19 -37.95
N GLY A 847 -31.86 -0.96 -37.72
CA GLY A 847 -32.06 -1.99 -38.74
C GLY A 847 -32.65 -1.44 -40.05
N ARG A 848 -32.26 -2.05 -41.18
CA ARG A 848 -32.56 -1.53 -42.53
C ARG A 848 -34.04 -1.53 -42.90
N ASP A 849 -34.83 -2.40 -42.30
CA ASP A 849 -36.26 -2.54 -42.58
C ASP A 849 -37.08 -2.14 -41.36
N SER A 850 -38.02 -1.22 -41.53
CA SER A 850 -38.91 -0.76 -40.46
C SER A 850 -40.38 -0.80 -40.88
N ALA A 851 -41.27 -1.12 -39.94
CA ALA A 851 -42.71 -0.93 -40.08
C ALA A 851 -43.12 0.39 -39.42
N LEU A 852 -43.80 1.26 -40.16
CA LEU A 852 -44.43 2.48 -39.64
C LEU A 852 -45.95 2.30 -39.63
N LEU A 853 -46.52 2.25 -38.43
CA LEU A 853 -47.95 2.06 -38.18
C LEU A 853 -48.49 3.32 -37.51
N GLY A 854 -49.63 3.83 -37.96
CA GLY A 854 -50.21 5.03 -37.38
C GLY A 854 -51.72 5.07 -37.40
N VAL A 855 -52.29 5.78 -36.43
CA VAL A 855 -53.73 6.06 -36.33
C VAL A 855 -53.91 7.54 -36.01
N GLY A 856 -54.82 8.20 -36.73
CA GLY A 856 -55.12 9.61 -36.58
C GLY A 856 -56.61 9.86 -36.47
N VAL A 857 -57.00 10.85 -35.67
CA VAL A 857 -58.38 11.35 -35.58
C VAL A 857 -58.36 12.86 -35.70
N SER A 858 -59.23 13.43 -36.53
CA SER A 858 -59.49 14.86 -36.61
C SER A 858 -60.97 15.16 -36.42
N ALA A 859 -61.29 16.24 -35.70
CA ALA A 859 -62.66 16.67 -35.43
C ALA A 859 -62.77 18.20 -35.51
N ARG A 860 -63.74 18.70 -36.29
CA ARG A 860 -64.05 20.14 -36.35
C ARG A 860 -64.99 20.53 -35.21
N ALA A 861 -64.65 21.62 -34.53
CA ALA A 861 -65.46 22.26 -33.48
C ALA A 861 -65.83 23.69 -33.94
N GLY A 862 -67.03 23.84 -34.50
CA GLY A 862 -67.45 25.09 -35.15
C GLY A 862 -66.82 25.29 -36.53
N GLU A 863 -66.91 26.50 -37.07
CA GLU A 863 -66.42 26.82 -38.44
C GLU A 863 -64.91 27.01 -38.52
N ARG A 864 -64.25 27.32 -37.39
CA ARG A 864 -62.88 27.83 -37.37
C ARG A 864 -61.85 26.98 -36.62
N THR A 865 -62.28 25.95 -35.90
CA THR A 865 -61.39 25.20 -35.00
C THR A 865 -61.38 23.71 -35.35
N VAL A 866 -60.20 23.12 -35.49
CA VAL A 866 -60.03 21.67 -35.67
C VAL A 866 -59.07 21.12 -34.62
N PHE A 867 -59.51 20.07 -33.94
CA PHE A 867 -58.70 19.28 -33.03
C PHE A 867 -58.22 18.02 -33.76
N PHE A 868 -56.98 17.61 -33.51
CA PHE A 868 -56.48 16.34 -34.02
C PHE A 868 -55.59 15.65 -33.00
N ALA A 869 -55.54 14.34 -33.08
CA ALA A 869 -54.69 13.46 -32.29
C ALA A 869 -54.13 12.37 -33.21
N ASN A 870 -52.81 12.20 -33.22
CA ASN A 870 -52.12 11.16 -33.98
C ASN A 870 -51.24 10.33 -33.05
N TYR A 871 -51.16 9.04 -33.34
CA TYR A 871 -50.22 8.11 -32.73
C TYR A 871 -49.54 7.29 -33.83
N ASP A 872 -48.21 7.21 -33.76
CA ASP A 872 -47.38 6.46 -34.69
C ASP A 872 -46.40 5.57 -33.94
N ALA A 873 -46.14 4.39 -34.49
CA ALA A 873 -45.10 3.48 -34.04
C ALA A 873 -44.21 3.11 -35.23
N LYS A 874 -42.91 3.41 -35.14
CA LYS A 874 -41.88 2.89 -36.04
C LYS A 874 -41.17 1.75 -35.32
N LEU A 875 -41.19 0.57 -35.92
CA LEU A 875 -40.69 -0.67 -35.32
C LEU A 875 -39.71 -1.33 -36.28
N ASN A 876 -38.52 -1.68 -35.80
CA ASN A 876 -37.59 -2.59 -36.47
C ASN A 876 -36.95 -3.56 -35.45
N THR A 877 -35.93 -4.30 -35.87
CA THR A 877 -35.24 -5.28 -35.01
C THR A 877 -34.48 -4.67 -33.83
N ASP A 878 -34.02 -3.42 -33.98
CA ASP A 878 -33.02 -2.79 -33.12
C ASP A 878 -33.50 -1.44 -32.53
N ASP A 879 -34.69 -0.96 -32.90
CA ASP A 879 -35.31 0.28 -32.45
C ASP A 879 -36.84 0.14 -32.45
N ALA A 880 -37.44 0.61 -31.36
CA ALA A 880 -38.89 0.75 -31.24
C ALA A 880 -39.22 2.17 -30.78
N ALA A 881 -39.82 2.94 -31.68
CA ALA A 881 -40.11 4.35 -31.49
C ALA A 881 -41.61 4.62 -31.56
N HIS A 882 -42.13 5.32 -30.56
CA HIS A 882 -43.52 5.72 -30.45
C HIS A 882 -43.63 7.23 -30.44
N ALA A 883 -44.56 7.79 -31.20
CA ALA A 883 -44.78 9.22 -31.28
C ALA A 883 -46.26 9.54 -31.15
N ALA A 884 -46.56 10.62 -30.44
CA ALA A 884 -47.90 11.14 -30.28
C ALA A 884 -47.91 12.64 -30.59
N THR A 885 -48.90 13.09 -31.36
CA THR A 885 -49.10 14.51 -31.68
C THR A 885 -50.50 14.95 -31.27
N LEU A 886 -50.58 16.07 -30.57
CA LEU A 886 -51.84 16.72 -30.22
C LEU A 886 -51.79 18.18 -30.66
N GLY A 887 -52.88 18.71 -31.20
CA GLY A 887 -52.90 20.14 -31.48
C GLY A 887 -54.22 20.72 -31.93
N LEU A 888 -54.12 22.01 -32.23
CA LEU A 888 -55.23 22.90 -32.53
C LEU A 888 -54.92 23.62 -33.85
N ARG A 889 -55.89 23.61 -34.75
CA ARG A 889 -55.87 24.43 -35.97
C ARG A 889 -56.92 25.52 -35.84
N ILE A 890 -56.54 26.76 -36.11
CA ILE A 890 -57.47 27.89 -36.17
C ILE A 890 -57.44 28.50 -37.56
N THR A 891 -58.63 28.62 -38.16
CA THR A 891 -58.88 29.19 -39.48
C THR A 891 -59.47 30.60 -39.28
N TRP A 892 -58.88 31.64 -39.88
CA TRP A 892 -59.30 33.05 -39.68
C TRP A 892 -59.98 33.65 -40.90
#